data_AF-A0A0S4JC88-F1
#
_entry.id   AF-A0A0S4JC88-F1
#
_cell.length_a   1.000
_cell.length_b   1.000
_cell.length_c   1.000
_cell.angle_alpha   90.00
_cell.angle_beta   90.00
_cell.angle_gamma   90.00
#
_symmetry.space_group_name_H-M   'P 1'
#
loop_
_entity.id
_entity.type
_entity.pdbx_description
1 polymer ?
#
loop_
_entity_poly.entity_id
_entity_poly.type
_entity_poly.pdbx_seq_one_letter_code
_entity_poly.pdbx_strand_id
1 'polypeptide(L)'
;MASSFCYSVLCILLLTADIVNNWVDAVSIVNATGTVKVPCGDATTYGPEISVGTQFLLQNCDNNTLGTSLSLVLNESSPAALGGFSIVVRDSRRVGVVLGGSVVTDIINLSISIDNVTNDSDEQIVGSHVCSSVYCINLISVYVCRSLINASIFVSHITSYRNQPVVYIQNLHGNVSRLSAVFVDAVLVNNASVIGLDTIDGGIHASIITLDSMQQIISTDTTIAGFVMLLLTNAPAIFDTVVNVKNSSIDGATYLPICIVTIQQCEVIGGHMSVTDFRSEVAAYIVSALALTGSSASGGTTLAVSNFTSTSVSSSTSVVVLASSTLSEATVLLSMIYIITSTSASPSGTQVAALTIVTSTISNGTTLEISSFSAVSLSNATTAVILQSSTLREVTLLLSKASIVVPLSQSVTNVAAFSIFASTITGCNITFSRLTLTGIAVPMAILVIGVVLPPYVIKRTSLQSSNIVLTECLVASPFAAFVNVGSTDIVDVALTIHRTSTEGYVYAPQYFPVALSLSTATNLFISITNSSLAGAYPVISQDVNLVNLTAYISNSTLNCSSTGLMFSRPLAAIGFHNATIVDSRVMIADTDVIGMSTTPCAGQAVHLEQTTLTGCTISVVFNSVTLSGGLLLISECTLNHSNVDVSVSTNISVPAAFPTAVLIVNSSIITNGSHVVLYLPQEVVMTSSSASSGLVTLAALYFHNVVVEASSLEVLSRGSPYAAGASRLTWSSSCVSAVGIEAINGSSLVLGGESIAFQSSAFSGGVPTTIVISRVNISDSIAVLSAHDDSNIQIVNCRYIITAAGASDRFLKPLLVLSLPAVSLLGGTIEVNISTMDPTHLKCKVAICPHQHYRKSSSSQRVDHRG
;
A
#
# COMPACT_ATOMS: atom_id res chain seq x y z
N MET A 1 -17.67 -17.06 9.63
CA MET A 1 -18.34 -17.39 8.37
C MET A 1 -18.44 -18.90 8.09
N ALA A 2 -17.58 -19.77 8.66
CA ALA A 2 -17.58 -21.20 8.35
C ALA A 2 -18.69 -22.06 9.04
N SER A 3 -19.21 -21.67 10.21
CA SER A 3 -20.10 -22.56 11.00
C SER A 3 -21.56 -22.57 10.58
N SER A 4 -22.04 -21.56 9.85
CA SER A 4 -23.43 -21.48 9.36
C SER A 4 -23.66 -22.23 8.03
N PHE A 5 -22.60 -22.60 7.32
CA PHE A 5 -22.67 -23.26 6.00
C PHE A 5 -22.81 -24.79 6.11
N CYS A 6 -22.26 -25.42 7.17
CA CYS A 6 -22.34 -26.88 7.35
C CYS A 6 -23.76 -27.39 7.66
N TYR A 7 -24.63 -26.57 8.26
CA TYR A 7 -25.98 -27.02 8.64
C TYR A 7 -26.96 -27.07 7.45
N SER A 8 -26.77 -26.24 6.43
CA SER A 8 -27.63 -26.21 5.23
C SER A 8 -27.37 -27.41 4.31
N VAL A 9 -26.11 -27.79 4.15
CA VAL A 9 -25.68 -28.90 3.29
C VAL A 9 -26.11 -30.25 3.87
N LEU A 10 -26.09 -30.40 5.20
CA LEU A 10 -26.53 -31.64 5.87
C LEU A 10 -28.05 -31.86 5.77
N CYS A 11 -28.86 -30.79 5.80
CA CYS A 11 -30.32 -30.89 5.60
C CYS A 11 -30.70 -31.18 4.13
N ILE A 12 -29.95 -30.67 3.14
CA ILE A 12 -30.19 -30.96 1.72
C ILE A 12 -29.78 -32.39 1.34
N LEU A 13 -28.71 -32.93 1.94
CA LEU A 13 -28.29 -34.34 1.77
C LEU A 13 -29.29 -35.33 2.37
N LEU A 14 -29.94 -34.99 3.48
CA LEU A 14 -30.97 -35.83 4.09
C LEU A 14 -32.31 -35.79 3.33
N LEU A 15 -32.66 -34.65 2.72
CA LEU A 15 -33.86 -34.52 1.87
C LEU A 15 -33.69 -35.18 0.49
N THR A 16 -32.49 -35.20 -0.09
CA THR A 16 -32.24 -35.84 -1.39
C THR A 16 -32.19 -37.38 -1.28
N ALA A 17 -31.67 -37.93 -0.17
CA ALA A 17 -31.66 -39.37 0.07
C ALA A 17 -33.06 -39.99 0.23
N ASP A 18 -34.01 -39.26 0.85
CA ASP A 18 -35.40 -39.72 1.02
C ASP A 18 -36.25 -39.58 -0.26
N ILE A 19 -35.87 -38.68 -1.18
CA ILE A 19 -36.55 -38.54 -2.49
C ILE A 19 -36.07 -39.61 -3.48
N VAL A 20 -34.77 -39.97 -3.48
CA VAL A 20 -34.23 -40.99 -4.39
C VAL A 20 -34.76 -42.39 -4.08
N ASN A 21 -35.00 -42.73 -2.81
CA ASN A 21 -35.51 -44.05 -2.44
C ASN A 21 -37.04 -44.22 -2.63
N ASN A 22 -37.81 -43.13 -2.67
CA ASN A 22 -39.27 -43.19 -2.83
C ASN A 22 -39.77 -43.04 -4.29
N TRP A 23 -38.89 -42.78 -5.26
CA TRP A 23 -39.27 -42.67 -6.69
C TRP A 23 -39.12 -43.98 -7.48
N VAL A 24 -38.71 -45.08 -6.84
CA VAL A 24 -38.58 -46.41 -7.46
C VAL A 24 -39.81 -47.28 -7.18
N ASP A 25 -40.98 -46.67 -6.94
CA ASP A 25 -42.24 -47.42 -6.84
C ASP A 25 -42.85 -47.66 -8.23
N ALA A 26 -42.71 -48.90 -8.69
CA ALA A 26 -43.50 -49.61 -9.71
C ALA A 26 -44.19 -48.74 -10.80
N VAL A 27 -43.40 -48.05 -11.62
CA VAL A 27 -43.92 -47.37 -12.83
C VAL A 27 -43.90 -48.34 -14.01
N SER A 28 -44.93 -48.30 -14.87
CA SER A 28 -44.97 -49.06 -16.12
C SER A 28 -43.81 -48.65 -17.02
N ILE A 29 -42.80 -49.50 -17.10
CA ILE A 29 -41.63 -49.35 -17.98
C ILE A 29 -42.11 -49.41 -19.44
N VAL A 30 -41.96 -48.32 -20.18
CA VAL A 30 -42.27 -48.25 -21.61
C VAL A 30 -40.97 -48.21 -22.41
N ASN A 31 -40.76 -49.21 -23.27
CA ASN A 31 -39.64 -49.22 -24.21
C ASN A 31 -39.84 -48.13 -25.27
N ALA A 32 -38.79 -47.38 -25.58
CA ALA A 32 -38.84 -46.22 -26.46
C ALA A 32 -37.94 -46.40 -27.70
N THR A 33 -38.49 -46.13 -28.88
CA THR A 33 -37.82 -46.15 -30.19
C THR A 33 -38.32 -45.01 -31.08
N GLY A 34 -37.43 -44.37 -31.83
CA GLY A 34 -37.80 -43.29 -32.76
C GLY A 34 -38.15 -41.98 -32.03
N THR A 35 -39.14 -41.23 -32.52
CA THR A 35 -39.61 -40.01 -31.84
C THR A 35 -40.76 -40.33 -30.90
N VAL A 36 -40.55 -40.14 -29.60
CA VAL A 36 -41.56 -40.30 -28.55
C VAL A 36 -42.11 -38.93 -28.18
N LYS A 37 -43.40 -38.71 -28.46
CA LYS A 37 -44.12 -37.52 -27.99
C LYS A 37 -44.53 -37.73 -26.55
N VAL A 38 -44.01 -36.89 -25.66
CA VAL A 38 -44.38 -36.93 -24.23
C VAL A 38 -45.75 -36.27 -24.08
N PRO A 39 -46.74 -36.92 -23.45
CA PRO A 39 -48.05 -36.31 -23.23
C PRO A 39 -47.91 -35.08 -22.33
N CYS A 40 -48.46 -33.95 -22.78
CA CYS A 40 -48.47 -32.73 -21.97
C CYS A 40 -49.40 -32.93 -20.78
N GLY A 41 -48.88 -32.61 -19.61
CA GLY A 41 -49.63 -32.53 -18.37
C GLY A 41 -49.69 -33.76 -17.51
N ASP A 42 -48.93 -34.78 -17.89
CA ASP A 42 -48.70 -35.98 -17.10
C ASP A 42 -47.26 -36.02 -16.58
N ALA A 43 -47.05 -36.87 -15.57
CA ALA A 43 -45.73 -37.36 -15.18
C ALA A 43 -45.47 -38.69 -15.88
N THR A 44 -44.45 -38.76 -16.74
CA THR A 44 -44.12 -39.98 -17.49
C THR A 44 -42.70 -40.45 -17.19
N THR A 45 -42.53 -41.77 -17.10
CA THR A 45 -41.20 -42.39 -16.91
C THR A 45 -40.92 -43.37 -18.05
N TYR A 46 -39.73 -43.28 -18.64
CA TYR A 46 -39.24 -44.21 -19.67
C TYR A 46 -37.91 -44.85 -19.26
N GLY A 47 -37.67 -46.06 -19.76
CA GLY A 47 -36.45 -46.84 -19.51
C GLY A 47 -36.69 -48.04 -18.59
N PRO A 48 -35.71 -48.96 -18.45
CA PRO A 48 -34.33 -48.78 -18.92
C PRO A 48 -34.11 -48.99 -20.42
N GLU A 49 -34.94 -49.77 -21.12
CA GLU A 49 -34.68 -50.12 -22.52
C GLU A 49 -35.06 -49.00 -23.51
N ILE A 50 -34.18 -48.01 -23.67
CA ILE A 50 -34.30 -46.92 -24.66
C ILE A 50 -33.34 -47.22 -25.82
N SER A 51 -33.85 -47.17 -27.06
CA SER A 51 -33.05 -47.45 -28.26
C SER A 51 -32.16 -46.28 -28.66
N VAL A 52 -31.01 -46.57 -29.28
CA VAL A 52 -30.10 -45.55 -29.84
C VAL A 52 -30.82 -44.63 -30.82
N GLY A 53 -30.56 -43.33 -30.73
CA GLY A 53 -31.14 -42.33 -31.62
C GLY A 53 -32.59 -41.95 -31.30
N THR A 54 -33.15 -42.45 -30.20
CA THR A 54 -34.49 -42.05 -29.74
C THR A 54 -34.53 -40.54 -29.45
N GLN A 55 -35.65 -39.89 -29.80
CA GLN A 55 -35.91 -38.48 -29.51
C GLN A 55 -37.16 -38.34 -28.66
N PHE A 56 -37.03 -37.76 -27.47
CA PHE A 56 -38.15 -37.35 -26.64
C PHE A 56 -38.56 -35.93 -26.97
N LEU A 57 -39.79 -35.72 -27.41
CA LEU A 57 -40.31 -34.42 -27.83
C LEU A 57 -41.42 -33.95 -26.88
N LEU A 58 -41.15 -32.84 -26.18
CA LEU A 58 -42.11 -32.08 -25.39
C LEU A 58 -42.39 -30.79 -26.16
N GLN A 59 -43.60 -30.63 -26.71
CA GLN A 59 -43.92 -29.49 -27.55
C GLN A 59 -45.34 -28.99 -27.31
N ASN A 60 -45.53 -27.67 -27.26
CA ASN A 60 -46.83 -27.02 -27.07
C ASN A 60 -47.52 -27.44 -25.76
N CYS A 61 -46.76 -27.62 -24.68
CA CYS A 61 -47.30 -27.92 -23.35
C CYS A 61 -47.61 -26.65 -22.57
N ASP A 62 -48.32 -25.70 -23.17
CA ASP A 62 -48.60 -24.37 -22.60
C ASP A 62 -49.93 -24.29 -21.82
N ASN A 63 -50.89 -25.15 -22.16
CA ASN A 63 -52.27 -25.10 -21.65
C ASN A 63 -52.55 -25.99 -20.42
N ASN A 64 -51.53 -26.60 -19.81
CA ASN A 64 -51.74 -27.43 -18.63
C ASN A 64 -51.48 -26.68 -17.31
N THR A 65 -52.37 -26.89 -16.34
CA THR A 65 -52.26 -26.35 -14.98
C THR A 65 -51.36 -27.16 -14.05
N LEU A 66 -51.19 -28.48 -14.28
CA LEU A 66 -50.41 -29.38 -13.40
C LEU A 66 -48.90 -29.44 -13.74
N GLY A 67 -48.48 -28.93 -14.89
CA GLY A 67 -47.13 -29.10 -15.43
C GLY A 67 -46.87 -30.48 -16.04
N THR A 68 -45.77 -30.63 -16.77
CA THR A 68 -45.37 -31.88 -17.45
C THR A 68 -44.02 -32.33 -16.92
N SER A 69 -43.89 -33.58 -16.48
CA SER A 69 -42.61 -34.14 -16.08
C SER A 69 -42.23 -35.39 -16.89
N LEU A 70 -40.97 -35.42 -17.33
CA LEU A 70 -40.35 -36.55 -18.00
C LEU A 70 -39.23 -37.10 -17.12
N SER A 71 -39.32 -38.36 -16.74
CA SER A 71 -38.24 -39.10 -16.08
C SER A 71 -37.66 -40.15 -17.04
N LEU A 72 -36.36 -40.14 -17.24
CA LEU A 72 -35.64 -41.13 -18.01
C LEU A 72 -34.71 -41.89 -17.07
N VAL A 73 -34.93 -43.19 -16.92
CA VAL A 73 -34.12 -44.07 -16.06
C VAL A 73 -33.28 -44.97 -16.94
N LEU A 74 -31.96 -44.83 -16.90
CA LEU A 74 -31.02 -45.60 -17.72
C LEU A 74 -30.23 -46.61 -16.87
N ASN A 75 -29.90 -47.76 -17.45
CA ASN A 75 -29.01 -48.76 -16.86
C ASN A 75 -27.86 -49.12 -17.81
N GLU A 76 -26.93 -49.97 -17.36
CA GLU A 76 -25.76 -50.39 -18.14
C GLU A 76 -26.11 -51.14 -19.43
N SER A 77 -27.30 -51.76 -19.51
CA SER A 77 -27.77 -52.48 -20.69
C SER A 77 -28.54 -51.60 -21.67
N SER A 78 -28.77 -50.32 -21.36
CA SER A 78 -29.55 -49.39 -22.17
C SER A 78 -28.79 -48.98 -23.44
N PRO A 79 -29.21 -49.36 -24.65
CA PRO A 79 -28.51 -49.00 -25.88
C PRO A 79 -28.35 -47.48 -26.06
N ALA A 80 -29.37 -46.70 -25.69
CA ALA A 80 -29.33 -45.24 -25.73
C ALA A 80 -28.28 -44.62 -24.81
N ALA A 81 -28.00 -45.22 -23.65
CA ALA A 81 -26.93 -44.74 -22.75
C ALA A 81 -25.56 -44.85 -23.43
N LEU A 82 -25.35 -45.90 -24.23
CA LEU A 82 -24.09 -46.18 -24.91
C LEU A 82 -23.97 -45.54 -26.31
N GLY A 83 -25.09 -45.30 -26.99
CA GLY A 83 -25.12 -44.85 -28.39
C GLY A 83 -25.70 -43.45 -28.64
N GLY A 84 -26.32 -42.83 -27.63
CA GLY A 84 -26.89 -41.48 -27.72
C GLY A 84 -28.39 -41.44 -27.98
N PHE A 85 -29.01 -40.37 -27.52
CA PHE A 85 -30.43 -40.03 -27.67
C PHE A 85 -30.61 -38.52 -27.51
N SER A 86 -31.80 -38.01 -27.84
CA SER A 86 -32.09 -36.57 -27.76
C SER A 86 -33.37 -36.24 -26.99
N ILE A 87 -33.37 -35.05 -26.38
CA ILE A 87 -34.53 -34.46 -25.70
C ILE A 87 -34.75 -33.08 -26.31
N VAL A 88 -35.96 -32.83 -26.80
CA VAL A 88 -36.36 -31.55 -27.40
C VAL A 88 -37.56 -31.02 -26.64
N VAL A 89 -37.41 -29.83 -26.05
CA VAL A 89 -38.48 -29.10 -25.38
C VAL A 89 -38.73 -27.79 -26.14
N ARG A 90 -39.93 -27.57 -26.65
CA ARG A 90 -40.24 -26.36 -27.43
C ARG A 90 -41.62 -25.78 -27.10
N ASP A 91 -41.74 -24.46 -27.09
CA ASP A 91 -43.01 -23.73 -26.99
C ASP A 91 -43.87 -24.26 -25.82
N SER A 92 -43.24 -24.45 -24.66
CA SER A 92 -43.86 -25.17 -23.55
C SER A 92 -43.78 -24.36 -22.26
N ARG A 93 -44.70 -24.61 -21.34
CA ARG A 93 -44.65 -24.03 -20.00
C ARG A 93 -44.63 -25.15 -18.98
N ARG A 94 -44.06 -24.90 -17.80
CA ARG A 94 -44.17 -25.80 -16.66
C ARG A 94 -43.63 -27.21 -16.94
N VAL A 95 -42.39 -27.29 -17.42
CA VAL A 95 -41.75 -28.55 -17.79
C VAL A 95 -40.62 -28.88 -16.81
N GLY A 96 -40.44 -30.15 -16.52
CA GLY A 96 -39.26 -30.67 -15.83
C GLY A 96 -38.80 -31.99 -16.44
N VAL A 97 -37.50 -32.11 -16.67
CA VAL A 97 -36.90 -33.33 -17.20
C VAL A 97 -35.86 -33.84 -16.22
N VAL A 98 -35.96 -35.11 -15.91
CA VAL A 98 -35.08 -35.84 -15.02
C VAL A 98 -34.43 -36.98 -15.78
N LEU A 99 -33.11 -37.01 -15.75
CA LEU A 99 -32.29 -38.07 -16.33
C LEU A 99 -31.51 -38.75 -15.20
N GLY A 100 -31.95 -39.95 -14.83
CA GLY A 100 -31.32 -40.80 -13.83
C GLY A 100 -30.61 -42.00 -14.46
N GLY A 101 -29.48 -42.39 -13.90
CA GLY A 101 -28.78 -43.61 -14.27
C GLY A 101 -28.62 -44.60 -13.11
N SER A 102 -27.81 -45.64 -13.34
CA SER A 102 -27.12 -46.36 -12.28
C SER A 102 -25.69 -45.81 -12.14
N VAL A 103 -25.07 -46.01 -10.99
CA VAL A 103 -23.68 -45.62 -10.69
C VAL A 103 -22.64 -46.25 -11.63
N VAL A 104 -23.03 -47.26 -12.42
CA VAL A 104 -22.21 -47.92 -13.44
C VAL A 104 -22.54 -47.49 -14.88
N THR A 105 -23.59 -46.70 -15.10
CA THR A 105 -24.06 -46.30 -16.43
C THR A 105 -23.33 -45.06 -16.92
N ASP A 106 -22.63 -45.15 -18.05
CA ASP A 106 -22.14 -43.98 -18.78
C ASP A 106 -23.22 -43.47 -19.75
N ILE A 107 -23.47 -42.16 -19.76
CA ILE A 107 -24.39 -41.49 -20.70
C ILE A 107 -23.56 -40.81 -21.78
N ILE A 108 -23.65 -41.31 -23.00
CA ILE A 108 -22.80 -40.92 -24.13
C ILE A 108 -23.65 -40.26 -25.22
N ASN A 109 -23.15 -39.17 -25.84
CA ASN A 109 -23.79 -38.49 -26.98
C ASN A 109 -25.23 -38.01 -26.72
N LEU A 110 -25.51 -37.55 -25.49
CA LEU A 110 -26.78 -36.92 -25.14
C LEU A 110 -26.93 -35.57 -25.86
N SER A 111 -28.07 -35.33 -26.53
CA SER A 111 -28.38 -34.04 -27.15
C SER A 111 -29.65 -33.45 -26.56
N ILE A 112 -29.57 -32.31 -25.90
CA ILE A 112 -30.72 -31.58 -25.34
C ILE A 112 -30.89 -30.26 -26.07
N SER A 113 -32.10 -29.97 -26.56
CA SER A 113 -32.48 -28.70 -27.17
C SER A 113 -33.73 -28.16 -26.49
N ILE A 114 -33.64 -26.97 -25.93
CA ILE A 114 -34.76 -26.30 -25.25
C ILE A 114 -34.92 -24.93 -25.89
N ASP A 115 -36.13 -24.60 -26.34
CA ASP A 115 -36.39 -23.32 -26.99
C ASP A 115 -37.78 -22.80 -26.63
N ASN A 116 -37.88 -21.51 -26.29
CA ASN A 116 -39.13 -20.83 -25.95
C ASN A 116 -39.90 -21.54 -24.82
N VAL A 117 -39.29 -21.62 -23.63
CA VAL A 117 -39.87 -22.31 -22.47
C VAL A 117 -40.04 -21.35 -21.29
N THR A 118 -41.24 -21.36 -20.69
CA THR A 118 -41.52 -20.62 -19.46
C THR A 118 -41.66 -21.57 -18.27
N ASN A 119 -40.83 -21.38 -17.24
CA ASN A 119 -40.83 -22.16 -16.03
C ASN A 119 -41.33 -21.31 -14.85
N ASP A 120 -42.65 -21.18 -14.70
CA ASP A 120 -43.26 -20.34 -13.67
C ASP A 120 -43.24 -20.98 -12.27
N SER A 121 -43.28 -20.14 -11.23
CA SER A 121 -43.30 -20.52 -9.81
C SER A 121 -44.72 -20.69 -9.26
N ASP A 122 -45.73 -20.24 -10.01
CA ASP A 122 -47.15 -20.24 -9.62
C ASP A 122 -47.79 -21.64 -9.58
N GLU A 123 -46.98 -22.68 -9.74
CA GLU A 123 -47.37 -24.10 -9.68
C GLU A 123 -47.41 -24.68 -8.27
N GLN A 124 -47.40 -23.87 -7.20
CA GLN A 124 -47.69 -24.35 -5.84
C GLN A 124 -49.18 -24.75 -5.65
N ILE A 125 -49.77 -25.36 -6.68
CA ILE A 125 -51.10 -25.93 -6.73
C ILE A 125 -50.98 -27.39 -6.27
N VAL A 126 -51.93 -27.85 -5.47
CA VAL A 126 -52.00 -29.26 -5.04
C VAL A 126 -52.07 -30.16 -6.28
N GLY A 127 -51.10 -31.07 -6.42
CA GLY A 127 -51.03 -32.04 -7.51
C GLY A 127 -50.14 -31.66 -8.70
N SER A 128 -49.34 -30.59 -8.63
CA SER A 128 -48.34 -30.32 -9.68
C SER A 128 -47.32 -31.46 -9.82
N HIS A 129 -46.97 -31.76 -11.08
CA HIS A 129 -45.98 -32.78 -11.44
C HIS A 129 -44.54 -32.28 -11.40
N VAL A 130 -44.35 -30.97 -11.27
CA VAL A 130 -43.03 -30.34 -11.38
C VAL A 130 -42.68 -29.49 -10.17
N CYS A 131 -43.67 -29.00 -9.43
CA CYS A 131 -43.50 -28.28 -8.19
C CYS A 131 -44.30 -28.93 -7.05
N SER A 132 -43.78 -28.83 -5.85
CA SER A 132 -44.47 -29.12 -4.59
C SER A 132 -44.50 -27.85 -3.74
N SER A 133 -45.15 -27.90 -2.57
CA SER A 133 -45.15 -26.78 -1.62
C SER A 133 -43.76 -26.45 -1.05
N VAL A 134 -42.79 -27.35 -1.20
CA VAL A 134 -41.45 -27.21 -0.60
C VAL A 134 -40.33 -27.15 -1.65
N TYR A 135 -40.52 -27.80 -2.81
CA TYR A 135 -39.46 -28.00 -3.80
C TYR A 135 -40.02 -28.05 -5.22
N CYS A 136 -39.27 -27.52 -6.20
CA CYS A 136 -39.56 -27.71 -7.63
C CYS A 136 -38.42 -28.45 -8.31
N ILE A 137 -38.73 -29.18 -9.38
CA ILE A 137 -37.75 -29.83 -10.23
C ILE A 137 -37.10 -28.78 -11.15
N ASN A 138 -35.80 -28.93 -11.38
CA ASN A 138 -35.05 -28.21 -12.41
C ASN A 138 -35.69 -28.39 -13.79
N LEU A 139 -35.40 -27.50 -14.73
CA LEU A 139 -35.85 -27.72 -16.11
C LEU A 139 -35.20 -28.98 -16.69
N ILE A 140 -33.89 -29.16 -16.48
CA ILE A 140 -33.16 -30.40 -16.71
C ILE A 140 -32.37 -30.77 -15.46
N SER A 141 -32.48 -32.02 -15.02
CA SER A 141 -31.65 -32.61 -13.98
C SER A 141 -31.00 -33.88 -14.51
N VAL A 142 -29.68 -34.00 -14.40
CA VAL A 142 -28.93 -35.23 -14.65
C VAL A 142 -28.33 -35.69 -13.34
N TYR A 143 -28.67 -36.88 -12.87
CA TYR A 143 -28.18 -37.38 -11.59
C TYR A 143 -27.88 -38.88 -11.57
N VAL A 144 -27.00 -39.29 -10.66
CA VAL A 144 -26.68 -40.70 -10.34
C VAL A 144 -26.37 -41.49 -11.61
N CYS A 145 -25.32 -41.07 -12.31
CA CYS A 145 -24.73 -41.85 -13.39
C CYS A 145 -23.23 -41.98 -13.17
N ARG A 146 -22.58 -42.89 -13.89
CA ARG A 146 -21.12 -43.02 -13.85
C ARG A 146 -20.49 -41.78 -14.49
N SER A 147 -20.66 -41.59 -15.80
CA SER A 147 -20.05 -40.46 -16.52
C SER A 147 -21.03 -39.85 -17.50
N LEU A 148 -20.84 -38.56 -17.79
CA LEU A 148 -21.50 -37.85 -18.88
C LEU A 148 -20.46 -37.51 -19.96
N ILE A 149 -20.58 -38.11 -21.14
CA ILE A 149 -19.56 -38.07 -22.18
C ILE A 149 -20.15 -37.49 -23.47
N ASN A 150 -19.52 -36.44 -23.99
CA ASN A 150 -19.88 -35.79 -25.25
C ASN A 150 -21.36 -35.35 -25.31
N ALA A 151 -21.85 -34.78 -24.22
CA ALA A 151 -23.20 -34.24 -24.15
C ALA A 151 -23.26 -32.83 -24.75
N SER A 152 -24.33 -32.53 -25.48
CA SER A 152 -24.65 -31.20 -26.01
C SER A 152 -25.96 -30.71 -25.43
N ILE A 153 -25.95 -29.53 -24.83
CA ILE A 153 -27.11 -28.89 -24.21
C ILE A 153 -27.24 -27.49 -24.82
N PHE A 154 -28.31 -27.26 -25.57
CA PHE A 154 -28.63 -25.96 -26.14
C PHE A 154 -29.94 -25.45 -25.57
N VAL A 155 -29.94 -24.25 -25.01
CA VAL A 155 -31.06 -23.65 -24.31
C VAL A 155 -31.24 -22.21 -24.79
N SER A 156 -32.40 -21.88 -25.37
CA SER A 156 -32.70 -20.54 -25.88
C SER A 156 -34.08 -20.03 -25.46
N HIS A 157 -34.23 -18.71 -25.35
CA HIS A 157 -35.51 -18.05 -25.08
C HIS A 157 -36.23 -18.61 -23.84
N ILE A 158 -35.52 -18.66 -22.71
CA ILE A 158 -36.08 -19.20 -21.45
C ILE A 158 -36.56 -18.06 -20.57
N THR A 159 -37.69 -18.25 -19.90
CA THR A 159 -38.08 -17.44 -18.76
C THR A 159 -38.28 -18.35 -17.55
N SER A 160 -37.46 -18.23 -16.50
CA SER A 160 -37.54 -19.09 -15.32
C SER A 160 -37.79 -18.27 -14.05
N TYR A 161 -38.88 -18.61 -13.34
CA TYR A 161 -39.24 -18.04 -12.04
C TYR A 161 -38.97 -19.01 -10.89
N ARG A 162 -38.69 -20.28 -11.19
CA ARG A 162 -38.37 -21.29 -10.17
C ARG A 162 -37.03 -20.98 -9.54
N ASN A 163 -36.96 -21.00 -8.22
CA ASN A 163 -35.70 -20.85 -7.49
C ASN A 163 -34.88 -22.16 -7.50
N GLN A 164 -34.62 -22.66 -8.71
CA GLN A 164 -33.91 -23.91 -9.00
C GLN A 164 -33.08 -23.75 -10.28
N PRO A 165 -31.93 -24.44 -10.40
CA PRO A 165 -31.14 -24.32 -11.60
C PRO A 165 -31.90 -24.68 -12.88
N VAL A 166 -31.61 -24.00 -14.00
CA VAL A 166 -32.20 -24.40 -15.29
C VAL A 166 -31.66 -25.77 -15.69
N VAL A 167 -30.35 -25.95 -15.62
CA VAL A 167 -29.70 -27.25 -15.83
C VAL A 167 -28.87 -27.60 -14.61
N TYR A 168 -29.07 -28.81 -14.08
CA TYR A 168 -28.30 -29.29 -12.94
C TYR A 168 -27.74 -30.68 -13.21
N ILE A 169 -26.42 -30.83 -13.08
CA ILE A 169 -25.72 -32.10 -13.25
C ILE A 169 -25.04 -32.39 -11.92
N GLN A 170 -25.46 -33.45 -11.24
CA GLN A 170 -24.97 -33.75 -9.89
C GLN A 170 -24.85 -35.24 -9.55
N ASN A 171 -24.00 -35.55 -8.56
CA ASN A 171 -23.79 -36.91 -8.04
C ASN A 171 -23.34 -37.88 -9.14
N LEU A 172 -22.26 -37.52 -9.84
CA LEU A 172 -21.63 -38.38 -10.83
C LEU A 172 -20.44 -39.10 -10.21
N HIS A 173 -20.35 -40.41 -10.40
CA HIS A 173 -19.25 -41.23 -9.84
C HIS A 173 -17.96 -41.21 -10.68
N GLY A 174 -18.03 -40.69 -11.89
CA GLY A 174 -16.96 -40.59 -12.86
C GLY A 174 -16.83 -39.16 -13.37
N ASN A 175 -16.70 -39.01 -14.70
CA ASN A 175 -16.32 -37.74 -15.30
C ASN A 175 -17.47 -37.07 -16.06
N VAL A 176 -17.45 -35.73 -16.11
CA VAL A 176 -18.09 -34.97 -17.18
C VAL A 176 -17.01 -34.67 -18.22
N SER A 177 -17.17 -35.15 -19.45
CA SER A 177 -16.17 -34.94 -20.50
C SER A 177 -16.81 -34.45 -21.79
N ARG A 178 -16.19 -33.46 -22.42
CA ARG A 178 -16.64 -32.88 -23.69
C ARG A 178 -18.10 -32.39 -23.63
N LEU A 179 -18.52 -31.86 -22.48
CA LEU A 179 -19.82 -31.20 -22.36
C LEU A 179 -19.79 -29.90 -23.17
N SER A 180 -20.76 -29.71 -24.07
CA SER A 180 -21.00 -28.45 -24.76
C SER A 180 -22.35 -27.91 -24.30
N ALA A 181 -22.34 -26.88 -23.46
CA ALA A 181 -23.55 -26.26 -22.93
C ALA A 181 -23.63 -24.79 -23.37
N VAL A 182 -24.70 -24.42 -24.06
CA VAL A 182 -24.91 -23.08 -24.61
C VAL A 182 -26.29 -22.57 -24.21
N PHE A 183 -26.32 -21.42 -23.56
CA PHE A 183 -27.52 -20.73 -23.10
C PHE A 183 -27.58 -19.36 -23.74
N VAL A 184 -28.72 -19.01 -24.35
CA VAL A 184 -28.90 -17.76 -25.09
C VAL A 184 -30.26 -17.15 -24.76
N ASP A 185 -30.30 -15.82 -24.57
CA ASP A 185 -31.54 -15.04 -24.43
C ASP A 185 -32.47 -15.60 -23.34
N ALA A 186 -31.98 -15.67 -22.10
CA ALA A 186 -32.75 -16.23 -21.00
C ALA A 186 -32.91 -15.24 -19.84
N VAL A 187 -34.13 -15.16 -19.33
CA VAL A 187 -34.55 -14.31 -18.23
C VAL A 187 -34.84 -15.17 -17.00
N LEU A 188 -34.04 -15.01 -15.95
CA LEU A 188 -34.22 -15.71 -14.69
C LEU A 188 -34.75 -14.72 -13.65
N VAL A 189 -36.03 -14.79 -13.33
CA VAL A 189 -36.65 -14.03 -12.23
C VAL A 189 -36.60 -14.87 -10.97
N ASN A 190 -35.39 -15.30 -10.66
CA ASN A 190 -35.13 -16.16 -9.54
C ASN A 190 -33.67 -15.99 -9.16
N ASN A 191 -33.41 -16.72 -8.12
CA ASN A 191 -32.21 -16.59 -7.38
C ASN A 191 -31.28 -17.72 -7.87
N ALA A 192 -31.72 -18.97 -8.09
CA ALA A 192 -30.88 -20.09 -8.57
C ALA A 192 -29.97 -19.88 -9.80
N SER A 193 -29.05 -20.84 -10.00
CA SER A 193 -28.08 -20.80 -11.10
C SER A 193 -28.69 -21.08 -12.48
N VAL A 194 -28.01 -20.66 -13.54
CA VAL A 194 -28.40 -21.09 -14.90
C VAL A 194 -28.01 -22.54 -15.08
N ILE A 195 -26.75 -22.85 -14.77
CA ILE A 195 -26.19 -24.18 -14.79
C ILE A 195 -25.40 -24.46 -13.52
N GLY A 196 -25.60 -25.63 -12.93
CA GLY A 196 -24.80 -26.13 -11.82
C GLY A 196 -24.18 -27.50 -12.14
N LEU A 197 -22.87 -27.62 -11.91
CA LEU A 197 -22.12 -28.87 -11.87
C LEU A 197 -21.65 -29.08 -10.43
N ASP A 198 -22.22 -30.08 -9.74
CA ASP A 198 -21.98 -30.33 -8.32
C ASP A 198 -21.67 -31.81 -8.07
N THR A 199 -20.71 -32.11 -7.20
CA THR A 199 -20.43 -33.48 -6.70
C THR A 199 -20.17 -34.45 -7.86
N ILE A 200 -19.03 -34.22 -8.54
CA ILE A 200 -18.53 -35.05 -9.63
C ILE A 200 -17.25 -35.72 -9.14
N ASP A 201 -17.30 -37.00 -8.78
CA ASP A 201 -16.21 -37.72 -8.11
C ASP A 201 -14.92 -37.80 -8.95
N GLY A 202 -15.02 -37.75 -10.28
CA GLY A 202 -13.88 -37.82 -11.19
C GLY A 202 -13.33 -36.45 -11.57
N GLY A 203 -14.04 -35.72 -12.44
CA GLY A 203 -13.66 -34.39 -12.90
C GLY A 203 -14.43 -33.88 -14.11
N ILE A 204 -14.19 -32.62 -14.48
CA ILE A 204 -14.73 -31.96 -15.68
C ILE A 204 -13.60 -31.79 -16.69
N HIS A 205 -13.76 -32.31 -17.91
CA HIS A 205 -12.70 -32.35 -18.91
C HIS A 205 -13.15 -31.78 -20.26
N ALA A 206 -12.30 -30.96 -20.88
CA ALA A 206 -12.45 -30.50 -22.27
C ALA A 206 -13.87 -30.00 -22.59
N SER A 207 -14.49 -29.32 -21.64
CA SER A 207 -15.89 -28.89 -21.71
C SER A 207 -16.00 -27.42 -22.06
N ILE A 208 -17.09 -27.02 -22.70
CA ILE A 208 -17.35 -25.65 -23.13
C ILE A 208 -18.72 -25.25 -22.61
N ILE A 209 -18.77 -24.21 -21.77
CA ILE A 209 -19.99 -23.64 -21.22
C ILE A 209 -20.06 -22.18 -21.66
N THR A 210 -21.13 -21.80 -22.37
CA THR A 210 -21.35 -20.42 -22.84
C THR A 210 -22.72 -19.93 -22.37
N LEU A 211 -22.72 -18.80 -21.69
CA LEU A 211 -23.91 -18.04 -21.29
C LEU A 211 -23.90 -16.70 -22.04
N ASP A 212 -24.88 -16.45 -22.90
CA ASP A 212 -24.99 -15.25 -23.74
C ASP A 212 -26.34 -14.57 -23.53
N SER A 213 -26.36 -13.24 -23.42
CA SER A 213 -27.61 -12.46 -23.27
C SER A 213 -28.49 -12.93 -22.09
N MET A 214 -27.87 -13.36 -20.99
CA MET A 214 -28.57 -13.77 -19.78
C MET A 214 -29.00 -12.54 -18.96
N GLN A 215 -30.25 -12.46 -18.56
CA GLN A 215 -30.75 -11.47 -17.61
C GLN A 215 -31.24 -12.17 -16.34
N GLN A 216 -30.60 -11.90 -15.20
CA GLN A 216 -31.05 -12.41 -13.91
C GLN A 216 -31.64 -11.28 -13.05
N ILE A 217 -32.85 -11.47 -12.53
CA ILE A 217 -33.56 -10.53 -11.66
C ILE A 217 -33.71 -11.18 -10.29
N ILE A 218 -32.96 -10.69 -9.32
CA ILE A 218 -32.91 -11.18 -7.95
C ILE A 218 -34.12 -10.64 -7.17
N SER A 219 -34.86 -11.55 -6.55
CA SER A 219 -35.96 -11.20 -5.64
C SER A 219 -35.48 -11.10 -4.19
N THR A 220 -35.98 -10.08 -3.48
CA THR A 220 -35.71 -9.81 -2.05
C THR A 220 -36.31 -10.86 -1.10
N ASP A 221 -37.27 -11.65 -1.59
CA ASP A 221 -38.19 -12.42 -0.73
C ASP A 221 -37.62 -13.78 -0.29
N THR A 222 -36.36 -14.09 -0.60
CA THR A 222 -35.77 -15.40 -0.29
C THR A 222 -34.60 -15.29 0.69
N THR A 223 -34.60 -16.19 1.68
CA THR A 223 -33.58 -16.31 2.74
C THR A 223 -32.39 -17.19 2.35
N ILE A 224 -32.36 -17.72 1.13
CA ILE A 224 -31.34 -18.66 0.66
C ILE A 224 -30.16 -17.87 0.05
N ALA A 225 -28.93 -18.18 0.46
CA ALA A 225 -27.69 -17.49 0.04
C ALA A 225 -27.48 -17.46 -1.48
N GLY A 226 -26.91 -16.34 -1.97
CA GLY A 226 -26.80 -15.97 -3.38
C GLY A 226 -25.93 -16.90 -4.26
N PHE A 227 -26.59 -17.72 -5.06
CA PHE A 227 -26.88 -17.47 -6.48
C PHE A 227 -25.77 -17.03 -7.43
N VAL A 228 -25.57 -17.92 -8.41
CA VAL A 228 -24.44 -17.97 -9.32
C VAL A 228 -24.94 -18.27 -10.73
N MET A 229 -24.64 -17.49 -11.76
CA MET A 229 -25.04 -17.89 -13.13
C MET A 229 -24.45 -19.26 -13.51
N LEU A 230 -23.20 -19.51 -13.11
CA LEU A 230 -22.53 -20.82 -13.24
C LEU A 230 -21.89 -21.28 -11.93
N LEU A 231 -22.41 -22.36 -11.36
CA LEU A 231 -21.84 -23.01 -10.18
C LEU A 231 -21.01 -24.24 -10.59
N LEU A 232 -19.71 -24.24 -10.23
CA LEU A 232 -18.82 -25.40 -10.33
C LEU A 232 -18.31 -25.73 -8.93
N THR A 233 -18.75 -26.86 -8.36
CA THR A 233 -18.40 -27.22 -6.98
C THR A 233 -18.18 -28.72 -6.81
N ASN A 234 -17.34 -29.09 -5.85
CA ASN A 234 -17.10 -30.49 -5.46
C ASN A 234 -16.72 -31.39 -6.66
N ALA A 235 -15.93 -30.86 -7.59
CA ALA A 235 -15.31 -31.62 -8.67
C ALA A 235 -13.80 -31.60 -8.42
N PRO A 236 -13.13 -32.74 -8.17
CA PRO A 236 -11.72 -32.78 -7.81
C PRO A 236 -10.84 -32.01 -8.79
N ALA A 237 -11.16 -32.06 -10.08
CA ALA A 237 -10.44 -31.31 -11.09
C ALA A 237 -11.29 -30.85 -12.28
N ILE A 238 -10.88 -29.73 -12.87
CA ILE A 238 -11.43 -29.07 -14.07
C ILE A 238 -10.27 -28.88 -15.06
N PHE A 239 -10.25 -29.66 -16.12
CA PHE A 239 -9.19 -29.68 -17.13
C PHE A 239 -9.66 -29.10 -18.46
N ASP A 240 -8.85 -28.23 -19.06
CA ASP A 240 -9.02 -27.70 -20.43
C ASP A 240 -10.46 -27.23 -20.71
N THR A 241 -11.11 -26.68 -19.69
CA THR A 241 -12.52 -26.30 -19.75
C THR A 241 -12.65 -24.81 -19.99
N VAL A 242 -13.53 -24.46 -20.92
CA VAL A 242 -13.79 -23.08 -21.32
C VAL A 242 -15.16 -22.65 -20.78
N VAL A 243 -15.18 -21.56 -20.04
CA VAL A 243 -16.39 -20.91 -19.52
C VAL A 243 -16.43 -19.49 -20.07
N ASN A 244 -17.51 -19.13 -20.75
CA ASN A 244 -17.73 -17.78 -21.24
C ASN A 244 -19.09 -17.26 -20.78
N VAL A 245 -19.12 -16.14 -20.08
CA VAL A 245 -20.34 -15.39 -19.77
C VAL A 245 -20.26 -14.05 -20.46
N LYS A 246 -21.21 -13.72 -21.35
CA LYS A 246 -21.15 -12.50 -22.16
C LYS A 246 -22.50 -11.84 -22.38
N ASN A 247 -22.49 -10.51 -22.57
CA ASN A 247 -23.69 -9.69 -22.79
C ASN A 247 -24.77 -9.90 -21.73
N SER A 248 -24.38 -10.23 -20.50
CA SER A 248 -25.29 -10.62 -19.43
C SER A 248 -25.50 -9.50 -18.43
N SER A 249 -26.60 -9.56 -17.69
CA SER A 249 -26.89 -8.62 -16.63
C SER A 249 -27.52 -9.29 -15.41
N ILE A 250 -27.34 -8.63 -14.27
CA ILE A 250 -28.00 -8.97 -13.02
C ILE A 250 -28.56 -7.71 -12.37
N ASP A 251 -29.80 -7.78 -11.93
CA ASP A 251 -30.57 -6.68 -11.33
C ASP A 251 -31.28 -7.17 -10.07
N GLY A 252 -31.68 -6.25 -9.18
CA GLY A 252 -32.50 -6.53 -8.00
C GLY A 252 -31.83 -6.15 -6.68
N ALA A 253 -32.27 -6.79 -5.60
CA ALA A 253 -31.75 -6.52 -4.25
C ALA A 253 -31.71 -7.79 -3.40
N THR A 254 -30.67 -7.93 -2.59
CA THR A 254 -30.51 -9.05 -1.66
C THR A 254 -29.58 -8.68 -0.51
N TYR A 255 -29.71 -9.35 0.64
CA TYR A 255 -28.77 -9.20 1.76
C TYR A 255 -27.56 -10.15 1.67
N LEU A 256 -27.43 -10.89 0.57
CA LEU A 256 -26.49 -11.99 0.43
C LEU A 256 -25.38 -11.66 -0.58
N PRO A 257 -24.22 -12.33 -0.51
CA PRO A 257 -23.20 -12.28 -1.56
C PRO A 257 -23.72 -12.84 -2.88
N ILE A 258 -23.30 -12.23 -4.00
CA ILE A 258 -23.57 -12.68 -5.37
C ILE A 258 -22.25 -12.92 -6.08
N CYS A 259 -22.18 -13.99 -6.86
CA CYS A 259 -21.05 -14.26 -7.73
C CYS A 259 -21.55 -14.73 -9.10
N ILE A 260 -21.09 -14.18 -10.22
CA ILE A 260 -21.58 -14.63 -11.55
C ILE A 260 -21.05 -16.03 -11.88
N VAL A 261 -19.74 -16.24 -11.70
CA VAL A 261 -19.07 -17.53 -11.89
C VAL A 261 -18.38 -17.93 -10.60
N THR A 262 -18.82 -19.04 -10.00
CA THR A 262 -18.23 -19.54 -8.74
C THR A 262 -17.60 -20.90 -8.95
N ILE A 263 -16.36 -21.03 -8.47
CA ILE A 263 -15.60 -22.27 -8.44
C ILE A 263 -15.23 -22.56 -6.99
N GLN A 264 -15.68 -23.69 -6.49
CA GLN A 264 -15.48 -24.07 -5.09
C GLN A 264 -14.93 -25.47 -4.95
N GLN A 265 -13.87 -25.61 -4.15
CA GLN A 265 -13.28 -26.91 -3.83
C GLN A 265 -12.87 -27.72 -5.08
N CYS A 266 -12.39 -27.02 -6.12
CA CYS A 266 -11.93 -27.64 -7.36
C CYS A 266 -10.46 -27.30 -7.63
N GLU A 267 -9.75 -28.18 -8.36
CA GLU A 267 -8.47 -27.87 -9.00
C GLU A 267 -8.70 -27.53 -10.48
N VAL A 268 -8.31 -26.32 -10.92
CA VAL A 268 -8.45 -25.89 -12.33
C VAL A 268 -7.09 -25.96 -13.01
N ILE A 269 -6.99 -26.70 -14.11
CA ILE A 269 -5.74 -26.89 -14.88
C ILE A 269 -6.01 -26.60 -16.35
N GLY A 270 -5.27 -25.66 -16.95
CA GLY A 270 -5.43 -25.28 -18.35
C GLY A 270 -6.80 -24.67 -18.71
N GLY A 271 -7.59 -24.27 -17.71
CA GLY A 271 -8.94 -23.73 -17.92
C GLY A 271 -8.92 -22.28 -18.43
N HIS A 272 -9.96 -21.89 -19.16
CA HIS A 272 -10.19 -20.49 -19.56
C HIS A 272 -11.58 -20.04 -19.10
N MET A 273 -11.64 -19.09 -18.18
CA MET A 273 -12.89 -18.55 -17.64
C MET A 273 -12.96 -17.06 -17.93
N SER A 274 -14.00 -16.64 -18.65
CA SER A 274 -14.18 -15.25 -19.04
C SER A 274 -15.57 -14.72 -18.71
N VAL A 275 -15.62 -13.48 -18.24
CA VAL A 275 -16.85 -12.68 -18.09
C VAL A 275 -16.67 -11.39 -18.88
N THR A 276 -17.48 -11.17 -19.92
CA THR A 276 -17.35 -10.01 -20.82
C THR A 276 -18.67 -9.25 -20.97
N ASP A 277 -18.62 -7.93 -21.12
CA ASP A 277 -19.81 -7.10 -21.39
C ASP A 277 -20.93 -7.33 -20.35
N PHE A 278 -20.57 -7.31 -19.07
CA PHE A 278 -21.47 -7.63 -17.97
C PHE A 278 -21.92 -6.39 -17.21
N ARG A 279 -23.23 -6.29 -16.94
CA ARG A 279 -23.82 -5.19 -16.15
C ARG A 279 -24.48 -5.69 -14.87
N SER A 280 -24.09 -5.12 -13.74
CA SER A 280 -24.66 -5.41 -12.42
C SER A 280 -25.35 -4.17 -11.84
N GLU A 281 -26.64 -4.26 -11.55
CA GLU A 281 -27.44 -3.22 -10.89
C GLU A 281 -28.07 -3.76 -9.62
N VAL A 282 -27.24 -4.24 -8.69
CA VAL A 282 -27.74 -4.95 -7.51
C VAL A 282 -27.47 -4.20 -6.22
N ALA A 283 -28.49 -4.11 -5.38
CA ALA A 283 -28.35 -3.77 -3.97
C ALA A 283 -28.07 -5.06 -3.16
N ALA A 284 -26.82 -5.56 -3.19
CA ALA A 284 -26.40 -6.80 -2.50
C ALA A 284 -25.66 -6.52 -1.19
N TYR A 285 -25.07 -7.53 -0.51
CA TYR A 285 -24.01 -7.35 0.51
C TYR A 285 -22.57 -7.48 -0.06
N ILE A 286 -22.39 -8.34 -1.07
CA ILE A 286 -21.15 -8.46 -1.84
C ILE A 286 -21.55 -8.77 -3.29
N VAL A 287 -20.96 -8.09 -4.28
CA VAL A 287 -21.07 -8.50 -5.70
C VAL A 287 -19.69 -8.87 -6.23
N SER A 288 -19.59 -10.05 -6.87
CA SER A 288 -18.40 -10.50 -7.57
C SER A 288 -18.70 -11.06 -8.96
N ALA A 289 -17.81 -10.82 -9.92
CA ALA A 289 -17.94 -11.41 -11.24
C ALA A 289 -17.41 -12.84 -11.26
N LEU A 290 -16.26 -13.06 -10.63
CA LEU A 290 -15.64 -14.37 -10.59
C LEU A 290 -15.05 -14.62 -9.21
N ALA A 291 -15.39 -15.77 -8.62
CA ALA A 291 -14.87 -16.17 -7.32
C ALA A 291 -14.27 -17.58 -7.37
N LEU A 292 -13.02 -17.70 -6.92
CA LEU A 292 -12.39 -18.98 -6.60
C LEU A 292 -12.29 -19.08 -5.08
N THR A 293 -12.98 -20.06 -4.50
CA THR A 293 -13.01 -20.25 -3.04
C THR A 293 -12.58 -21.66 -2.68
N GLY A 294 -11.55 -21.80 -1.83
CA GLY A 294 -11.02 -23.11 -1.45
C GLY A 294 -10.54 -23.96 -2.63
N SER A 295 -10.20 -23.31 -3.74
CA SER A 295 -9.87 -23.93 -5.02
C SER A 295 -8.40 -23.68 -5.38
N SER A 296 -7.80 -24.57 -6.15
CA SER A 296 -6.50 -24.33 -6.78
C SER A 296 -6.68 -24.04 -8.26
N ALA A 297 -5.82 -23.20 -8.82
CA ALA A 297 -5.74 -22.95 -10.26
C ALA A 297 -4.27 -23.00 -10.68
N SER A 298 -3.95 -23.85 -11.65
CA SER A 298 -2.59 -24.07 -12.11
C SER A 298 -2.47 -24.31 -13.62
N GLY A 299 -1.25 -24.46 -14.13
CA GLY A 299 -0.97 -24.97 -15.47
C GLY A 299 -1.55 -24.13 -16.61
N GLY A 300 -1.32 -22.81 -16.61
CA GLY A 300 -1.78 -21.91 -17.67
C GLY A 300 -3.25 -21.48 -17.58
N THR A 301 -3.91 -21.73 -16.45
CA THR A 301 -5.30 -21.30 -16.23
C THR A 301 -5.44 -19.78 -16.37
N THR A 302 -6.43 -19.33 -17.13
CA THR A 302 -6.72 -17.91 -17.37
C THR A 302 -8.10 -17.53 -16.80
N LEU A 303 -8.13 -16.50 -15.96
CA LEU A 303 -9.33 -15.89 -15.40
C LEU A 303 -9.44 -14.46 -15.93
N ALA A 304 -10.44 -14.16 -16.76
CA ALA A 304 -10.57 -12.88 -17.43
C ALA A 304 -11.91 -12.21 -17.13
N VAL A 305 -11.89 -10.91 -16.81
CA VAL A 305 -13.09 -10.08 -16.74
C VAL A 305 -12.86 -8.82 -17.55
N SER A 306 -13.75 -8.53 -18.51
CA SER A 306 -13.66 -7.32 -19.33
C SER A 306 -14.98 -6.61 -19.54
N ASN A 307 -14.95 -5.28 -19.61
CA ASN A 307 -16.15 -4.44 -19.79
C ASN A 307 -17.24 -4.75 -18.74
N PHE A 308 -16.82 -4.78 -17.47
CA PHE A 308 -17.71 -5.02 -16.34
C PHE A 308 -18.16 -3.68 -15.77
N THR A 309 -19.47 -3.47 -15.69
CA THR A 309 -20.06 -2.29 -15.06
C THR A 309 -20.90 -2.70 -13.86
N SER A 310 -20.65 -2.08 -12.71
CA SER A 310 -21.48 -2.26 -11.51
C SER A 310 -21.96 -0.93 -10.95
N THR A 311 -23.28 -0.81 -10.77
CA THR A 311 -23.92 0.28 -10.03
C THR A 311 -24.53 -0.31 -8.77
N SER A 312 -23.77 -0.35 -7.68
CA SER A 312 -24.22 -0.90 -6.40
C SER A 312 -24.76 0.18 -5.48
N VAL A 313 -25.95 -0.06 -4.94
CA VAL A 313 -26.66 0.88 -4.08
C VAL A 313 -26.40 0.64 -2.58
N SER A 314 -25.80 -0.48 -2.16
CA SER A 314 -25.79 -0.80 -0.71
C SER A 314 -24.61 -1.58 -0.13
N SER A 315 -23.56 -1.96 -0.87
CA SER A 315 -22.44 -2.72 -0.25
C SER A 315 -21.19 -2.94 -1.12
N SER A 316 -20.26 -3.73 -0.57
CA SER A 316 -18.97 -4.08 -1.14
C SER A 316 -19.05 -4.72 -2.52
N THR A 317 -18.17 -4.32 -3.42
CA THR A 317 -18.05 -4.92 -4.76
C THR A 317 -16.61 -5.39 -4.93
N SER A 318 -16.40 -6.65 -5.31
CA SER A 318 -15.07 -7.19 -5.64
C SER A 318 -15.18 -7.95 -6.96
N VAL A 319 -14.64 -7.42 -8.05
CA VAL A 319 -14.84 -8.04 -9.38
C VAL A 319 -14.30 -9.47 -9.43
N VAL A 320 -13.07 -9.67 -8.96
CA VAL A 320 -12.51 -11.01 -8.76
C VAL A 320 -12.15 -11.25 -7.30
N VAL A 321 -12.55 -12.41 -6.78
CA VAL A 321 -12.28 -12.84 -5.40
C VAL A 321 -11.50 -14.16 -5.42
N LEU A 322 -10.31 -14.15 -4.82
CA LEU A 322 -9.46 -15.30 -4.59
C LEU A 322 -9.40 -15.56 -3.07
N ALA A 323 -10.15 -16.54 -2.57
CA ALA A 323 -10.29 -16.78 -1.14
C ALA A 323 -9.85 -18.20 -0.77
N SER A 324 -8.87 -18.33 0.11
CA SER A 324 -8.28 -19.63 0.48
C SER A 324 -7.88 -20.46 -0.74
N SER A 325 -7.31 -19.79 -1.75
CA SER A 325 -7.00 -20.36 -3.06
C SER A 325 -5.50 -20.49 -3.27
N THR A 326 -5.09 -21.41 -4.16
CA THR A 326 -3.69 -21.53 -4.58
C THR A 326 -3.59 -21.29 -6.09
N LEU A 327 -2.87 -20.27 -6.51
CA LEU A 327 -2.63 -19.95 -7.92
C LEU A 327 -1.16 -20.18 -8.27
N SER A 328 -0.88 -20.90 -9.35
CA SER A 328 0.48 -21.15 -9.84
C SER A 328 0.49 -21.14 -11.36
N GLU A 329 1.40 -20.42 -12.01
CA GLU A 329 1.44 -20.34 -13.49
C GLU A 329 0.07 -19.93 -14.11
N ALA A 330 -0.73 -19.15 -13.37
CA ALA A 330 -2.03 -18.70 -13.78
C ALA A 330 -1.98 -17.25 -14.31
N THR A 331 -3.01 -16.83 -15.02
CA THR A 331 -3.15 -15.45 -15.49
C THR A 331 -4.52 -14.90 -15.10
N VAL A 332 -4.54 -13.77 -14.38
CA VAL A 332 -5.77 -13.04 -14.04
C VAL A 332 -5.76 -11.71 -14.79
N LEU A 333 -6.74 -11.49 -15.67
CA LEU A 333 -6.83 -10.31 -16.54
C LEU A 333 -8.11 -9.52 -16.26
N LEU A 334 -7.98 -8.28 -15.80
CA LEU A 334 -9.09 -7.35 -15.60
C LEU A 334 -8.95 -6.15 -16.54
N SER A 335 -9.97 -5.87 -17.35
CA SER A 335 -9.94 -4.77 -18.31
C SER A 335 -11.27 -4.03 -18.37
N MET A 336 -11.21 -2.70 -18.56
CA MET A 336 -12.40 -1.84 -18.67
C MET A 336 -13.42 -2.08 -17.56
N ILE A 337 -12.96 -2.05 -16.32
CA ILE A 337 -13.79 -2.23 -15.12
C ILE A 337 -14.32 -0.87 -14.68
N TYR A 338 -15.64 -0.74 -14.51
CA TYR A 338 -16.30 0.47 -14.06
C TYR A 338 -17.24 0.21 -12.89
N ILE A 339 -16.98 0.83 -11.73
CA ILE A 339 -17.80 0.66 -10.53
C ILE A 339 -18.28 2.01 -10.04
N ILE A 340 -19.59 2.17 -9.88
CA ILE A 340 -20.22 3.30 -9.22
C ILE A 340 -20.92 2.78 -7.95
N THR A 341 -20.64 3.41 -6.81
CA THR A 341 -21.40 3.14 -5.57
C THR A 341 -22.06 4.42 -5.06
N SER A 342 -23.37 4.38 -4.81
CA SER A 342 -24.18 5.58 -4.54
C SER A 342 -24.53 5.85 -3.07
N THR A 343 -24.18 5.00 -2.12
CA THR A 343 -24.56 5.19 -0.71
C THR A 343 -23.42 5.53 0.25
N SER A 344 -23.72 6.46 1.15
CA SER A 344 -22.90 6.96 2.26
C SER A 344 -23.23 6.30 3.62
N ALA A 345 -24.14 5.31 3.63
CA ALA A 345 -24.96 5.05 4.82
C ALA A 345 -24.57 3.85 5.71
N SER A 346 -23.48 3.12 5.45
CA SER A 346 -22.99 2.11 6.41
C SER A 346 -21.59 2.45 6.92
N PRO A 347 -21.44 2.83 8.21
CA PRO A 347 -20.14 3.17 8.79
C PRO A 347 -19.17 1.97 8.93
N SER A 348 -19.58 0.74 8.63
CA SER A 348 -18.70 -0.43 8.73
C SER A 348 -18.91 -1.42 7.57
N GLY A 349 -17.94 -1.52 6.68
CA GLY A 349 -17.75 -2.72 5.86
C GLY A 349 -17.89 -2.60 4.35
N THR A 350 -18.31 -1.46 3.78
CA THR A 350 -18.39 -1.29 2.32
C THR A 350 -16.99 -1.16 1.72
N GLN A 351 -16.59 -2.12 0.90
CA GLN A 351 -15.30 -2.19 0.20
C GLN A 351 -15.49 -2.33 -1.31
N VAL A 352 -14.89 -1.44 -2.10
CA VAL A 352 -14.85 -1.57 -3.56
C VAL A 352 -13.46 -2.02 -4.00
N ALA A 353 -13.39 -3.12 -4.76
CA ALA A 353 -12.15 -3.63 -5.33
C ALA A 353 -12.31 -4.27 -6.72
N ALA A 354 -11.25 -4.18 -7.51
CA ALA A 354 -11.14 -4.96 -8.75
C ALA A 354 -10.69 -6.39 -8.42
N LEU A 355 -9.68 -6.54 -7.57
CA LEU A 355 -9.13 -7.82 -7.17
C LEU A 355 -8.98 -7.92 -5.65
N THR A 356 -9.58 -8.95 -5.07
CA THR A 356 -9.52 -9.24 -3.63
C THR A 356 -8.89 -10.61 -3.41
N ILE A 357 -7.77 -10.66 -2.70
CA ILE A 357 -7.00 -11.87 -2.40
C ILE A 357 -6.95 -12.06 -0.89
N VAL A 358 -7.57 -13.13 -0.39
CA VAL A 358 -7.70 -13.43 1.03
C VAL A 358 -7.21 -14.83 1.31
N THR A 359 -6.37 -14.99 2.34
CA THR A 359 -5.86 -16.29 2.81
C THR A 359 -5.33 -17.21 1.71
N SER A 360 -4.79 -16.64 0.63
CA SER A 360 -4.43 -17.36 -0.59
C SER A 360 -2.91 -17.40 -0.78
N THR A 361 -2.45 -18.38 -1.56
CA THR A 361 -1.04 -18.49 -1.99
C THR A 361 -0.97 -18.34 -3.50
N ILE A 362 -0.22 -17.36 -3.98
CA ILE A 362 -0.04 -17.11 -5.41
C ILE A 362 1.45 -17.21 -5.71
N SER A 363 1.83 -18.07 -6.64
CA SER A 363 3.24 -18.40 -6.89
C SER A 363 3.59 -18.63 -8.36
N ASN A 364 4.88 -18.87 -8.62
CA ASN A 364 5.43 -19.49 -9.83
C ASN A 364 5.02 -18.77 -11.13
N GLY A 365 5.43 -17.51 -11.29
CA GLY A 365 5.22 -16.78 -12.55
C GLY A 365 3.77 -16.39 -12.84
N THR A 366 2.87 -16.50 -11.86
CA THR A 366 1.49 -16.04 -12.00
C THR A 366 1.46 -14.55 -12.34
N THR A 367 0.62 -14.18 -13.32
CA THR A 367 0.43 -12.79 -13.76
C THR A 367 -0.94 -12.28 -13.34
N LEU A 368 -0.96 -11.12 -12.69
CA LEU A 368 -2.16 -10.41 -12.24
C LEU A 368 -2.17 -9.04 -12.91
N GLU A 369 -3.01 -8.86 -13.93
CA GLU A 369 -3.06 -7.64 -14.75
C GLU A 369 -4.42 -6.94 -14.63
N ILE A 370 -4.37 -5.63 -14.38
CA ILE A 370 -5.51 -4.73 -14.36
C ILE A 370 -5.18 -3.56 -15.30
N SER A 371 -5.77 -3.56 -16.50
CA SER A 371 -5.38 -2.65 -17.59
C SER A 371 -6.21 -1.37 -17.70
N SER A 372 -7.39 -1.34 -17.06
CA SER A 372 -8.25 -0.16 -16.94
C SER A 372 -9.27 -0.40 -15.83
N PHE A 373 -9.20 0.40 -14.78
CA PHE A 373 -10.11 0.33 -13.63
C PHE A 373 -10.59 1.73 -13.29
N SER A 374 -11.88 1.96 -13.24
CA SER A 374 -12.45 3.23 -12.80
C SER A 374 -13.49 2.99 -11.73
N ALA A 375 -13.31 3.65 -10.59
CA ALA A 375 -14.25 3.59 -9.49
C ALA A 375 -14.66 5.00 -9.07
N VAL A 376 -15.98 5.23 -9.00
CA VAL A 376 -16.56 6.41 -8.36
C VAL A 376 -17.29 5.93 -7.12
N SER A 377 -16.70 6.16 -5.96
CA SER A 377 -17.20 5.55 -4.73
C SER A 377 -17.39 6.54 -3.60
N LEU A 378 -18.57 6.48 -2.98
CA LEU A 378 -18.87 7.10 -1.68
C LEU A 378 -18.58 6.14 -0.50
N SER A 379 -18.03 4.94 -0.77
CA SER A 379 -17.78 3.90 0.24
C SER A 379 -16.63 4.22 1.17
N ASN A 380 -16.61 3.59 2.35
CA ASN A 380 -15.59 3.84 3.37
C ASN A 380 -14.18 3.36 2.99
N ALA A 381 -14.08 2.40 2.06
CA ALA A 381 -12.84 1.87 1.55
C ALA A 381 -12.93 1.53 0.05
N THR A 382 -12.09 2.17 -0.78
CA THR A 382 -11.99 1.84 -2.21
C THR A 382 -10.55 1.49 -2.56
N THR A 383 -10.32 0.26 -2.98
CA THR A 383 -8.98 -0.25 -3.26
C THR A 383 -8.94 -1.02 -4.57
N ALA A 384 -8.03 -0.73 -5.52
CA ALA A 384 -7.99 -1.53 -6.75
C ALA A 384 -7.61 -3.01 -6.48
N VAL A 385 -6.58 -3.23 -5.64
CA VAL A 385 -6.12 -4.58 -5.23
C VAL A 385 -6.00 -4.69 -3.70
N ILE A 386 -6.70 -5.67 -3.12
CA ILE A 386 -6.63 -5.99 -1.68
C ILE A 386 -5.91 -7.32 -1.48
N LEU A 387 -4.87 -7.33 -0.67
CA LEU A 387 -4.14 -8.53 -0.25
C LEU A 387 -4.22 -8.70 1.27
N GLN A 388 -4.87 -9.77 1.74
CA GLN A 388 -5.06 -10.02 3.16
C GLN A 388 -4.64 -11.44 3.56
N SER A 389 -3.77 -11.54 4.57
CA SER A 389 -3.30 -12.80 5.13
C SER A 389 -2.79 -13.80 4.09
N SER A 390 -2.19 -13.30 3.00
CA SER A 390 -1.87 -14.07 1.80
C SER A 390 -0.36 -14.12 1.54
N THR A 391 0.07 -15.02 0.65
CA THR A 391 1.47 -15.16 0.23
C THR A 391 1.57 -14.96 -1.27
N LEU A 392 2.38 -14.00 -1.71
CA LEU A 392 2.75 -13.81 -3.11
C LEU A 392 4.22 -14.19 -3.30
N ARG A 393 4.52 -15.06 -4.26
CA ARG A 393 5.89 -15.48 -4.58
C ARG A 393 6.15 -15.47 -6.08
N GLU A 394 7.14 -14.72 -6.57
CA GLU A 394 7.50 -14.74 -8.00
C GLU A 394 6.29 -14.37 -8.90
N VAL A 395 5.48 -13.41 -8.43
CA VAL A 395 4.26 -12.92 -9.10
C VAL A 395 4.53 -11.60 -9.82
N THR A 396 3.94 -11.44 -11.00
CA THR A 396 3.90 -10.16 -11.70
C THR A 396 2.53 -9.49 -11.49
N LEU A 397 2.50 -8.36 -10.81
CA LEU A 397 1.29 -7.52 -10.63
C LEU A 397 1.43 -6.25 -11.48
N LEU A 398 0.49 -6.05 -12.40
CA LEU A 398 0.45 -4.89 -13.30
C LEU A 398 -0.88 -4.15 -13.10
N LEU A 399 -0.84 -2.92 -12.61
CA LEU A 399 -2.00 -2.02 -12.56
C LEU A 399 -1.73 -0.81 -13.45
N SER A 400 -2.50 -0.67 -14.53
CA SER A 400 -2.39 0.44 -15.47
C SER A 400 -3.72 1.16 -15.68
N LYS A 401 -3.67 2.47 -15.92
CA LYS A 401 -4.84 3.32 -16.22
C LYS A 401 -5.97 3.17 -15.19
N ALA A 402 -5.62 3.19 -13.91
CA ALA A 402 -6.62 3.18 -12.84
C ALA A 402 -7.03 4.61 -12.47
N SER A 403 -8.33 4.85 -12.31
CA SER A 403 -8.89 6.13 -11.87
C SER A 403 -9.84 5.91 -10.70
N ILE A 404 -9.46 6.34 -9.51
CA ILE A 404 -10.34 6.26 -8.34
C ILE A 404 -10.74 7.67 -7.93
N VAL A 405 -12.04 7.95 -8.00
CA VAL A 405 -12.62 9.23 -7.63
C VAL A 405 -13.50 9.01 -6.41
N VAL A 406 -13.16 9.67 -5.29
CA VAL A 406 -14.04 9.70 -4.12
C VAL A 406 -14.66 11.09 -3.97
N PRO A 407 -15.98 11.22 -4.22
CA PRO A 407 -16.68 12.47 -3.99
C PRO A 407 -16.69 12.85 -2.51
N LEU A 408 -16.86 14.14 -2.21
CA LEU A 408 -16.98 14.71 -0.86
C LEU A 408 -17.91 13.87 0.04
N SER A 409 -17.33 13.02 0.87
CA SER A 409 -18.03 12.11 1.79
C SER A 409 -17.36 12.18 3.15
N GLN A 410 -18.15 12.36 4.21
CA GLN A 410 -17.65 12.59 5.59
C GLN A 410 -17.15 11.30 6.28
N SER A 411 -17.27 10.13 5.66
CA SER A 411 -17.03 8.83 6.32
C SER A 411 -15.96 7.95 5.67
N VAL A 412 -15.30 8.39 4.59
CA VAL A 412 -14.31 7.55 3.92
C VAL A 412 -13.00 7.54 4.68
N THR A 413 -12.51 6.33 4.97
CA THR A 413 -11.34 6.13 5.84
C THR A 413 -10.07 5.82 5.06
N ASN A 414 -10.15 5.06 3.96
CA ASN A 414 -8.99 4.66 3.18
C ASN A 414 -9.31 4.50 1.69
N VAL A 415 -8.53 5.14 0.82
CA VAL A 415 -8.51 4.84 -0.61
C VAL A 415 -7.14 4.34 -0.97
N ALA A 416 -7.04 3.25 -1.72
CA ALA A 416 -5.74 2.77 -2.18
C ALA A 416 -5.72 2.23 -3.61
N ALA A 417 -4.57 2.26 -4.26
CA ALA A 417 -4.38 1.41 -5.45
C ALA A 417 -4.09 -0.03 -4.99
N PHE A 418 -3.23 -0.19 -3.99
CA PHE A 418 -2.85 -1.49 -3.44
C PHE A 418 -2.79 -1.47 -1.92
N SER A 419 -3.55 -2.34 -1.26
CA SER A 419 -3.56 -2.50 0.20
C SER A 419 -3.09 -3.88 0.61
N ILE A 420 -2.11 -3.93 1.52
CA ILE A 420 -1.51 -5.17 2.02
C ILE A 420 -1.74 -5.27 3.53
N PHE A 421 -2.31 -6.39 3.97
CA PHE A 421 -2.57 -6.71 5.35
C PHE A 421 -2.00 -8.08 5.71
N ALA A 422 -1.08 -8.14 6.67
CA ALA A 422 -0.56 -9.39 7.26
C ALA A 422 -0.10 -10.45 6.24
N SER A 423 0.54 -10.01 5.16
CA SER A 423 0.86 -10.83 4.00
C SER A 423 2.38 -10.92 3.76
N THR A 424 2.80 -11.94 3.03
CA THR A 424 4.21 -12.13 2.64
C THR A 424 4.34 -11.97 1.14
N ILE A 425 5.25 -11.11 0.70
CA ILE A 425 5.52 -10.84 -0.72
C ILE A 425 7.00 -11.10 -0.96
N THR A 426 7.32 -12.03 -1.86
CA THR A 426 8.70 -12.45 -2.12
C THR A 426 8.94 -12.59 -3.63
N GLY A 427 10.02 -12.01 -4.17
CA GLY A 427 10.37 -12.21 -5.58
C GLY A 427 9.39 -11.57 -6.58
N CYS A 428 8.54 -10.64 -6.14
CA CYS A 428 7.46 -10.11 -6.97
C CYS A 428 7.90 -8.90 -7.80
N ASN A 429 7.31 -8.73 -8.98
CA ASN A 429 7.42 -7.51 -9.77
C ASN A 429 6.07 -6.79 -9.79
N ILE A 430 6.01 -5.62 -9.16
CA ILE A 430 4.77 -4.87 -8.91
C ILE A 430 4.89 -3.53 -9.64
N THR A 431 4.08 -3.32 -10.68
CA THR A 431 4.12 -2.09 -11.48
C THR A 431 2.78 -1.37 -11.47
N PHE A 432 2.84 -0.08 -11.15
CA PHE A 432 1.75 0.87 -11.19
C PHE A 432 2.03 1.91 -12.26
N SER A 433 1.13 2.06 -13.24
CA SER A 433 1.31 3.04 -14.32
C SER A 433 0.04 3.85 -14.59
N ARG A 434 0.19 5.17 -14.78
CA ARG A 434 -0.92 6.06 -15.20
C ARG A 434 -2.10 5.98 -14.23
N LEU A 435 -1.82 5.97 -12.93
CA LEU A 435 -2.84 5.98 -11.88
C LEU A 435 -3.27 7.40 -11.56
N THR A 436 -4.57 7.62 -11.40
CA THR A 436 -5.14 8.89 -10.94
C THR A 436 -6.03 8.61 -9.74
N LEU A 437 -5.61 9.06 -8.55
CA LEU A 437 -6.39 8.93 -7.33
C LEU A 437 -6.80 10.32 -6.86
N THR A 438 -8.09 10.62 -6.82
CA THR A 438 -8.59 11.95 -6.45
C THR A 438 -9.60 11.84 -5.31
N GLY A 439 -9.38 12.61 -4.24
CA GLY A 439 -10.34 12.74 -3.14
C GLY A 439 -10.34 14.16 -2.59
N ILE A 440 -11.53 14.65 -2.29
CA ILE A 440 -11.75 16.06 -1.91
C ILE A 440 -12.05 16.19 -0.40
N ALA A 441 -12.30 15.09 0.32
CA ALA A 441 -12.72 15.10 1.72
C ALA A 441 -11.57 14.89 2.73
N VAL A 442 -11.65 15.63 3.84
CA VAL A 442 -10.86 15.43 5.07
C VAL A 442 -11.66 14.48 5.98
N PRO A 443 -11.11 13.36 6.51
CA PRO A 443 -9.69 12.98 6.64
C PRO A 443 -9.32 11.71 5.84
N MET A 444 -9.34 11.75 4.51
CA MET A 444 -9.14 10.56 3.68
C MET A 444 -7.67 10.30 3.29
N ALA A 445 -7.03 9.25 3.84
CA ALA A 445 -5.74 8.76 3.33
C ALA A 445 -5.91 8.12 1.95
N ILE A 446 -5.19 8.64 0.95
CA ILE A 446 -5.11 8.06 -0.39
C ILE A 446 -3.71 7.49 -0.61
N LEU A 447 -3.63 6.18 -0.82
CA LEU A 447 -2.39 5.41 -0.82
C LEU A 447 -2.18 4.73 -2.18
N VAL A 448 -1.05 4.91 -2.85
CA VAL A 448 -0.74 3.98 -3.97
C VAL A 448 -0.39 2.61 -3.38
N ILE A 449 0.46 2.56 -2.36
CA ILE A 449 0.80 1.36 -1.59
C ILE A 449 0.59 1.65 -0.11
N GLY A 450 -0.34 0.92 0.51
CA GLY A 450 -0.58 0.95 1.94
C GLY A 450 -0.31 -0.41 2.58
N VAL A 451 0.72 -0.48 3.43
CA VAL A 451 0.89 -1.61 4.36
C VAL A 451 0.38 -1.19 5.72
N VAL A 452 -0.87 -1.55 6.01
CA VAL A 452 -1.55 -1.15 7.23
C VAL A 452 -1.63 -2.36 8.15
N LEU A 453 -1.11 -2.25 9.37
CA LEU A 453 -1.43 -3.21 10.42
C LEU A 453 -2.74 -2.78 11.09
N PRO A 454 -3.79 -3.61 11.01
CA PRO A 454 -4.89 -3.45 11.94
C PRO A 454 -4.34 -3.64 13.36
N PRO A 455 -4.79 -2.86 14.35
CA PRO A 455 -4.27 -2.89 15.73
C PRO A 455 -4.39 -4.26 16.44
N TYR A 456 -5.00 -5.26 15.80
CA TYR A 456 -5.29 -6.58 16.36
C TYR A 456 -4.60 -7.75 15.64
N VAL A 457 -3.72 -7.51 14.65
CA VAL A 457 -3.08 -8.60 13.88
C VAL A 457 -1.62 -8.81 14.30
N ILE A 458 -1.32 -10.02 14.80
CA ILE A 458 0.01 -10.42 15.30
C ILE A 458 0.99 -10.75 14.16
N LYS A 459 0.47 -11.15 12.98
CA LYS A 459 1.31 -11.51 11.83
C LYS A 459 1.82 -10.24 11.13
N ARG A 460 3.14 -10.03 11.16
CA ARG A 460 3.82 -8.95 10.44
C ARG A 460 3.77 -9.19 8.93
N THR A 461 3.65 -8.11 8.17
CA THR A 461 3.85 -8.14 6.72
C THR A 461 5.35 -8.28 6.43
N SER A 462 5.72 -8.98 5.36
CA SER A 462 7.11 -9.04 4.89
C SER A 462 7.20 -8.76 3.38
N LEU A 463 8.21 -7.99 2.99
CA LEU A 463 8.54 -7.66 1.60
C LEU A 463 9.98 -8.09 1.31
N GLN A 464 10.18 -9.06 0.42
CA GLN A 464 11.49 -9.65 0.17
C GLN A 464 11.79 -9.74 -1.33
N SER A 465 13.01 -9.44 -1.75
CA SER A 465 13.50 -9.66 -3.12
C SER A 465 12.56 -9.14 -4.21
N SER A 466 11.87 -8.03 -3.96
CA SER A 466 10.75 -7.56 -4.79
C SER A 466 11.08 -6.22 -5.46
N ASN A 467 10.58 -6.04 -6.68
CA ASN A 467 10.69 -4.80 -7.44
C ASN A 467 9.33 -4.10 -7.51
N ILE A 468 9.28 -2.83 -7.13
CA ILE A 468 8.08 -2.01 -7.08
C ILE A 468 8.33 -0.75 -7.92
N VAL A 469 7.50 -0.53 -8.95
CA VAL A 469 7.63 0.59 -9.88
C VAL A 469 6.34 1.40 -9.93
N LEU A 470 6.43 2.70 -9.69
CA LEU A 470 5.36 3.68 -9.83
C LEU A 470 5.75 4.65 -10.95
N THR A 471 4.93 4.76 -11.99
CA THR A 471 5.22 5.61 -13.15
C THR A 471 4.01 6.38 -13.62
N GLU A 472 4.16 7.71 -13.82
CA GLU A 472 3.07 8.57 -14.32
C GLU A 472 1.82 8.54 -13.41
N CYS A 473 2.03 8.46 -12.09
CA CYS A 473 0.94 8.42 -11.11
C CYS A 473 0.64 9.82 -10.55
N LEU A 474 -0.65 10.16 -10.46
CA LEU A 474 -1.17 11.38 -9.85
C LEU A 474 -2.02 11.03 -8.62
N VAL A 475 -1.71 11.64 -7.47
CA VAL A 475 -2.53 11.53 -6.25
C VAL A 475 -2.93 12.93 -5.79
N ALA A 476 -4.21 13.27 -5.92
CA ALA A 476 -4.76 14.56 -5.52
C ALA A 476 -5.67 14.38 -4.30
N SER A 477 -5.14 14.67 -3.10
CA SER A 477 -5.89 14.61 -1.84
C SER A 477 -5.17 15.40 -0.74
N PRO A 478 -5.90 15.94 0.25
CA PRO A 478 -5.30 16.47 1.48
C PRO A 478 -4.45 15.43 2.24
N PHE A 479 -4.65 14.12 2.05
CA PHE A 479 -3.80 13.07 2.64
C PHE A 479 -3.26 12.12 1.57
N ALA A 480 -2.57 12.68 0.59
CA ALA A 480 -1.92 11.93 -0.48
C ALA A 480 -0.63 11.24 0.00
N ALA A 481 -0.51 9.94 -0.27
CA ALA A 481 0.71 9.17 -0.08
C ALA A 481 0.89 8.17 -1.22
N PHE A 482 2.11 8.07 -1.75
CA PHE A 482 2.48 7.03 -2.71
C PHE A 482 2.84 5.75 -1.99
N VAL A 483 3.67 5.86 -0.96
CA VAL A 483 4.18 4.71 -0.22
C VAL A 483 4.06 4.99 1.25
N ASN A 484 3.27 4.17 1.95
CA ASN A 484 3.22 4.14 3.40
C ASN A 484 3.40 2.70 3.86
N VAL A 485 4.57 2.39 4.42
CA VAL A 485 4.89 1.04 4.89
C VAL A 485 5.07 1.08 6.41
N GLY A 486 4.15 0.42 7.12
CA GLY A 486 4.15 0.27 8.57
C GLY A 486 4.53 -1.15 9.03
N SER A 487 5.38 -1.26 10.06
CA SER A 487 5.84 -2.49 10.74
C SER A 487 5.96 -3.74 9.84
N THR A 488 6.79 -3.59 8.80
CA THR A 488 7.06 -4.61 7.79
C THR A 488 8.56 -4.89 7.76
N ASP A 489 8.94 -6.16 7.63
CA ASP A 489 10.35 -6.51 7.40
C ASP A 489 10.65 -6.42 5.89
N ILE A 490 11.62 -5.56 5.54
CA ILE A 490 12.01 -5.29 4.14
C ILE A 490 13.41 -5.85 3.90
N VAL A 491 13.57 -6.71 2.89
CA VAL A 491 14.86 -7.31 2.52
C VAL A 491 15.00 -7.35 1.00
N ASP A 492 16.09 -6.80 0.44
CA ASP A 492 16.36 -6.84 -1.00
C ASP A 492 15.21 -6.26 -1.86
N VAL A 493 14.70 -5.08 -1.50
CA VAL A 493 13.57 -4.45 -2.22
C VAL A 493 14.04 -3.25 -3.02
N ALA A 494 13.59 -3.16 -4.28
CA ALA A 494 13.76 -1.99 -5.13
C ALA A 494 12.44 -1.23 -5.29
N LEU A 495 12.43 0.06 -4.98
CA LEU A 495 11.30 0.97 -5.12
C LEU A 495 11.67 2.09 -6.10
N THR A 496 10.99 2.16 -7.24
CA THR A 496 11.19 3.20 -8.25
C THR A 496 9.93 4.05 -8.39
N ILE A 497 10.08 5.36 -8.25
CA ILE A 497 9.03 6.38 -8.41
C ILE A 497 9.49 7.32 -9.53
N HIS A 498 8.75 7.35 -10.64
CA HIS A 498 9.13 8.11 -11.83
C HIS A 498 7.95 8.91 -12.39
N ARG A 499 8.16 10.21 -12.67
CA ARG A 499 7.11 11.08 -13.24
C ARG A 499 5.81 11.06 -12.44
N THR A 500 5.88 11.00 -11.12
CA THR A 500 4.69 11.01 -10.27
C THR A 500 4.48 12.38 -9.65
N SER A 501 3.22 12.73 -9.37
CA SER A 501 2.88 13.98 -8.71
C SER A 501 1.84 13.79 -7.62
N THR A 502 2.05 14.44 -6.48
CA THR A 502 0.98 14.67 -5.51
C THR A 502 0.47 16.09 -5.65
N GLU A 503 -0.84 16.26 -5.76
CA GLU A 503 -1.47 17.57 -5.77
C GLU A 503 -2.17 17.81 -4.43
N GLY A 504 -1.66 18.77 -3.67
CA GLY A 504 -2.36 19.29 -2.51
C GLY A 504 -3.49 20.20 -2.97
N TYR A 505 -4.74 19.86 -2.65
CA TYR A 505 -5.80 20.88 -2.66
C TYR A 505 -5.42 22.02 -1.70
N VAL A 506 -5.98 23.21 -1.95
CA VAL A 506 -5.75 24.51 -1.27
C VAL A 506 -5.67 24.43 0.27
N TYR A 507 -6.14 23.35 0.89
CA TYR A 507 -5.95 22.98 2.27
C TYR A 507 -4.79 21.97 2.42
N ALA A 508 -3.58 22.50 2.55
CA ALA A 508 -2.38 21.91 3.17
C ALA A 508 -2.32 20.36 3.27
N PRO A 509 -1.62 19.65 2.35
CA PRO A 509 -1.49 18.19 2.44
C PRO A 509 -0.84 17.77 3.77
N GLN A 510 -1.52 16.89 4.51
CA GLN A 510 -1.21 16.54 5.89
C GLN A 510 -0.40 15.25 6.03
N TYR A 511 -0.09 14.56 4.93
CA TYR A 511 0.59 13.25 4.93
C TYR A 511 1.98 13.28 4.29
N PHE A 512 2.63 12.13 4.35
CA PHE A 512 3.98 11.86 3.89
C PHE A 512 3.91 11.12 2.53
N PRO A 513 4.20 11.77 1.39
CA PRO A 513 4.19 11.13 0.08
C PRO A 513 4.98 9.83 0.04
N VAL A 514 6.15 9.80 0.67
CA VAL A 514 6.94 8.59 0.91
C VAL A 514 7.26 8.50 2.40
N ALA A 515 6.61 7.56 3.09
CA ALA A 515 6.81 7.28 4.51
C ALA A 515 7.28 5.83 4.73
N LEU A 516 8.41 5.70 5.41
CA LEU A 516 8.94 4.42 5.88
C LEU A 516 8.91 4.40 7.41
N SER A 517 8.09 3.52 8.00
CA SER A 517 8.02 3.30 9.45
C SER A 517 8.06 1.80 9.77
N LEU A 518 9.25 1.30 10.14
CA LEU A 518 9.67 -0.11 9.99
C LEU A 518 10.52 -0.57 11.18
N SER A 519 10.44 -1.83 11.63
CA SER A 519 11.42 -2.33 12.61
C SER A 519 12.82 -2.58 12.02
N THR A 520 12.89 -3.01 10.75
CA THR A 520 14.17 -3.25 10.06
C THR A 520 14.00 -3.28 8.53
N ALA A 521 14.88 -2.61 7.80
CA ALA A 521 15.03 -2.74 6.34
C ALA A 521 16.48 -3.02 5.98
N THR A 522 16.72 -3.97 5.10
CA THR A 522 18.05 -4.38 4.62
C THR A 522 18.08 -4.39 3.11
N ASN A 523 19.17 -3.88 2.51
CA ASN A 523 19.34 -3.84 1.04
C ASN A 523 18.16 -3.17 0.32
N LEU A 524 17.71 -2.03 0.83
CA LEU A 524 16.61 -1.26 0.25
C LEU A 524 17.16 -0.29 -0.80
N PHE A 525 16.65 -0.34 -2.02
CA PHE A 525 16.93 0.63 -3.08
C PHE A 525 15.70 1.51 -3.31
N ILE A 526 15.86 2.84 -3.27
CA ILE A 526 14.80 3.82 -3.54
C ILE A 526 15.28 4.77 -4.63
N SER A 527 14.51 4.92 -5.70
CA SER A 527 14.78 5.89 -6.76
C SER A 527 13.55 6.77 -7.00
N ILE A 528 13.70 8.08 -6.86
CA ILE A 528 12.64 9.08 -7.12
C ILE A 528 13.15 10.03 -8.20
N THR A 529 12.52 10.04 -9.38
CA THR A 529 13.02 10.83 -10.52
C THR A 529 11.90 11.56 -11.25
N ASN A 530 12.17 12.78 -11.71
CA ASN A 530 11.21 13.59 -12.48
C ASN A 530 9.84 13.74 -11.79
N SER A 531 9.80 13.76 -10.45
CA SER A 531 8.56 13.69 -9.68
C SER A 531 8.32 14.96 -8.88
N SER A 532 7.07 15.28 -8.57
CA SER A 532 6.66 16.45 -7.78
C SER A 532 5.92 15.99 -6.53
N LEU A 533 6.61 15.94 -5.40
CA LEU A 533 6.09 15.44 -4.13
C LEU A 533 5.75 16.62 -3.20
N ALA A 534 4.52 16.67 -2.71
CA ALA A 534 3.96 17.73 -1.90
C ALA A 534 3.36 17.13 -0.62
N GLY A 535 3.82 17.57 0.55
CA GLY A 535 3.34 17.06 1.83
C GLY A 535 4.10 17.65 3.01
N ALA A 536 3.73 17.22 4.21
CA ALA A 536 4.39 17.63 5.46
C ALA A 536 5.89 17.32 5.45
N TYR A 537 6.18 16.07 5.04
CA TYR A 537 7.50 15.58 4.72
C TYR A 537 7.38 14.77 3.44
N PRO A 538 7.74 15.35 2.27
CA PRO A 538 7.77 14.66 0.99
C PRO A 538 8.41 13.26 1.08
N VAL A 539 9.52 13.15 1.80
CA VAL A 539 10.18 11.88 2.12
C VAL A 539 10.52 11.83 3.60
N ILE A 540 10.06 10.80 4.30
CA ILE A 540 10.38 10.59 5.72
C ILE A 540 10.67 9.13 6.02
N SER A 541 11.63 8.92 6.92
CA SER A 541 11.84 7.65 7.58
C SER A 541 11.80 7.85 9.09
N GLN A 542 10.98 7.07 9.79
CA GLN A 542 10.77 7.21 11.23
C GLN A 542 10.75 5.87 11.97
N ASP A 543 11.41 5.82 13.13
CA ASP A 543 11.42 4.64 14.02
C ASP A 543 11.98 3.40 13.31
N VAL A 544 13.07 3.59 12.53
CA VAL A 544 13.60 2.57 11.61
C VAL A 544 15.04 2.13 11.90
N ASN A 545 15.36 0.90 11.51
CA ASN A 545 16.74 0.45 11.32
C ASN A 545 16.98 0.13 9.83
N LEU A 546 17.79 0.94 9.15
CA LEU A 546 18.09 0.83 7.73
C LEU A 546 19.54 0.39 7.55
N VAL A 547 19.76 -0.78 6.96
CA VAL A 547 21.09 -1.32 6.69
C VAL A 547 21.27 -1.47 5.18
N ASN A 548 22.35 -0.93 4.63
CA ASN A 548 22.61 -0.93 3.19
C ASN A 548 21.46 -0.33 2.36
N LEU A 549 20.93 0.81 2.79
CA LEU A 549 19.99 1.62 2.00
C LEU A 549 20.75 2.33 0.87
N THR A 550 20.21 2.32 -0.34
CA THR A 550 20.59 3.24 -1.42
C THR A 550 19.37 4.05 -1.83
N ALA A 551 19.35 5.35 -1.52
CA ALA A 551 18.30 6.27 -1.93
C ALA A 551 18.84 7.28 -2.95
N TYR A 552 18.11 7.49 -4.04
CA TYR A 552 18.46 8.44 -5.09
C TYR A 552 17.25 9.29 -5.47
N ILE A 553 17.36 10.61 -5.33
CA ILE A 553 16.33 11.58 -5.72
C ILE A 553 16.91 12.53 -6.76
N SER A 554 16.29 12.67 -7.92
CA SER A 554 16.83 13.57 -8.97
C SER A 554 15.77 14.25 -9.81
N ASN A 555 16.08 15.44 -10.34
CA ASN A 555 15.22 16.19 -11.27
C ASN A 555 13.79 16.31 -10.73
N SER A 556 13.63 16.47 -9.42
CA SER A 556 12.34 16.40 -8.74
C SER A 556 12.04 17.70 -8.00
N THR A 557 10.79 17.88 -7.59
CA THR A 557 10.38 19.01 -6.74
C THR A 557 9.82 18.46 -5.44
N LEU A 558 10.36 18.91 -4.32
CA LEU A 558 9.90 18.57 -2.97
C LEU A 558 9.25 19.80 -2.35
N ASN A 559 7.92 19.78 -2.24
CA ASN A 559 7.11 20.86 -1.73
C ASN A 559 6.61 20.55 -0.31
N CYS A 560 7.15 21.26 0.67
CA CYS A 560 6.71 21.14 2.05
C CYS A 560 5.40 21.91 2.25
N SER A 561 4.39 21.30 2.87
CA SER A 561 3.11 21.94 3.20
C SER A 561 2.85 21.95 4.70
N SER A 562 2.07 22.92 5.20
CA SER A 562 1.66 22.93 6.61
C SER A 562 0.88 21.67 6.96
N THR A 563 0.93 21.31 8.25
CA THR A 563 0.00 20.32 8.79
C THR A 563 -0.83 20.96 9.88
N GLY A 564 -2.11 20.63 9.94
CA GLY A 564 -2.95 20.91 11.10
C GLY A 564 -2.76 19.91 12.25
N LEU A 565 -1.88 18.90 12.10
CA LEU A 565 -1.75 17.78 13.03
C LEU A 565 -0.38 17.71 13.72
N MET A 566 0.67 18.33 13.17
CA MET A 566 2.03 18.30 13.73
C MET A 566 2.55 19.70 14.06
N PHE A 567 1.84 20.41 14.94
CA PHE A 567 2.21 21.75 15.38
C PHE A 567 3.50 21.82 16.24
N SER A 568 4.10 20.69 16.61
CA SER A 568 5.24 20.64 17.53
C SER A 568 6.58 20.30 16.89
N ARG A 569 6.64 19.89 15.62
CA ARG A 569 7.90 19.48 14.97
C ARG A 569 8.22 20.34 13.75
N PRO A 570 9.50 20.71 13.53
CA PRO A 570 9.90 21.39 12.31
C PRO A 570 9.75 20.43 11.13
N LEU A 571 8.97 20.85 10.12
CA LEU A 571 8.75 20.09 8.89
C LEU A 571 10.07 19.93 8.13
N ALA A 572 10.15 19.00 7.18
CA ALA A 572 11.31 18.94 6.30
C ALA A 572 11.01 18.33 4.95
N ALA A 573 11.75 18.74 3.91
CA ALA A 573 11.62 18.08 2.61
C ALA A 573 12.01 16.59 2.72
N ILE A 574 13.05 16.33 3.53
CA ILE A 574 13.58 15.01 3.81
C ILE A 574 13.89 14.88 5.29
N GLY A 575 13.32 13.85 5.94
CA GLY A 575 13.46 13.62 7.38
C GLY A 575 13.91 12.20 7.72
N PHE A 576 14.86 12.08 8.64
CA PHE A 576 15.17 10.84 9.37
C PHE A 576 14.95 11.10 10.86
N HIS A 577 14.04 10.35 11.47
CA HIS A 577 13.62 10.54 12.86
C HIS A 577 13.70 9.24 13.64
N ASN A 578 14.36 9.24 14.79
CA ASN A 578 14.54 8.04 15.62
C ASN A 578 15.01 6.83 14.77
N ALA A 579 16.01 7.07 13.92
CA ALA A 579 16.46 6.13 12.90
C ALA A 579 17.88 5.66 13.19
N THR A 580 18.16 4.39 12.95
CA THR A 580 19.52 3.85 12.85
C THR A 580 19.79 3.54 11.40
N ILE A 581 20.84 4.12 10.83
CA ILE A 581 21.20 3.97 9.42
C ILE A 581 22.65 3.50 9.36
N VAL A 582 22.88 2.37 8.70
CA VAL A 582 24.18 1.69 8.64
C VAL A 582 24.56 1.40 7.19
N ASP A 583 25.80 1.69 6.82
CA ASP A 583 26.40 1.38 5.51
C ASP A 583 25.53 1.83 4.32
N SER A 584 24.90 2.99 4.45
CA SER A 584 23.86 3.46 3.53
C SER A 584 24.30 4.70 2.75
N ARG A 585 23.69 4.89 1.58
CA ARG A 585 23.94 6.02 0.69
C ARG A 585 22.64 6.72 0.33
N VAL A 586 22.55 8.02 0.61
CA VAL A 586 21.45 8.90 0.20
C VAL A 586 22.02 9.95 -0.74
N MET A 587 21.51 10.03 -1.97
CA MET A 587 21.96 10.96 -3.00
C MET A 587 20.80 11.78 -3.52
N ILE A 588 20.99 13.09 -3.60
CA ILE A 588 20.03 14.02 -4.19
C ILE A 588 20.74 14.92 -5.18
N ALA A 589 20.22 15.01 -6.38
CA ALA A 589 20.77 15.85 -7.44
C ALA A 589 19.66 16.66 -8.11
N ASP A 590 19.96 17.88 -8.56
CA ASP A 590 19.10 18.66 -9.46
C ASP A 590 17.63 18.73 -8.99
N THR A 591 17.43 18.87 -7.66
CA THR A 591 16.10 18.80 -7.03
C THR A 591 15.77 20.16 -6.41
N ASP A 592 14.58 20.66 -6.67
CA ASP A 592 14.09 21.90 -6.07
C ASP A 592 13.34 21.62 -4.77
N VAL A 593 13.57 22.45 -3.76
CA VAL A 593 12.81 22.43 -2.50
C VAL A 593 11.98 23.70 -2.40
N ILE A 594 10.68 23.54 -2.15
CA ILE A 594 9.75 24.63 -1.92
C ILE A 594 9.20 24.47 -0.51
N GLY A 595 9.48 25.43 0.35
CA GLY A 595 8.97 25.51 1.71
C GLY A 595 7.67 26.31 1.81
N MET A 596 7.40 26.75 3.03
CA MET A 596 6.13 27.36 3.44
C MET A 596 6.36 28.80 3.89
N SER A 597 5.57 29.75 3.38
CA SER A 597 5.74 31.16 3.70
C SER A 597 5.05 31.63 4.99
N THR A 598 4.09 30.87 5.54
CA THR A 598 3.09 31.43 6.50
C THR A 598 2.94 30.73 7.86
N THR A 599 3.55 29.57 8.12
CA THR A 599 3.35 28.84 9.41
C THR A 599 4.66 28.64 10.17
N PRO A 600 4.72 28.84 11.51
CA PRO A 600 5.94 28.75 12.35
C PRO A 600 6.77 27.45 12.21
N CYS A 601 6.26 26.45 11.49
CA CYS A 601 6.94 25.22 11.13
C CYS A 601 7.51 25.22 9.69
N ALA A 602 7.91 26.37 9.11
CA ALA A 602 8.58 26.38 7.80
C ALA A 602 9.82 25.48 7.87
N GLY A 603 9.72 24.36 7.19
CA GLY A 603 10.61 23.24 7.41
C GLY A 603 12.04 23.49 6.95
N GLN A 604 12.94 22.64 7.44
CA GLN A 604 14.31 22.51 6.96
C GLN A 604 14.33 21.73 5.64
N ALA A 605 15.30 21.93 4.76
CA ALA A 605 15.39 21.08 3.57
C ALA A 605 15.75 19.63 3.95
N VAL A 606 16.69 19.45 4.88
CA VAL A 606 17.13 18.16 5.42
C VAL A 606 17.04 18.17 6.95
N HIS A 607 16.47 17.11 7.52
CA HIS A 607 16.28 16.98 8.96
C HIS A 607 16.73 15.59 9.45
N LEU A 608 17.70 15.59 10.35
CA LEU A 608 18.15 14.42 11.11
C LEU A 608 17.82 14.67 12.59
N GLU A 609 16.97 13.83 13.17
CA GLU A 609 16.56 13.92 14.57
C GLU A 609 16.68 12.54 15.24
N GLN A 610 17.33 12.47 16.40
CA GLN A 610 17.48 11.21 17.15
C GLN A 610 18.03 10.08 16.26
N THR A 611 18.94 10.42 15.36
CA THR A 611 19.40 9.52 14.29
C THR A 611 20.84 9.09 14.52
N THR A 612 21.11 7.80 14.36
CA THR A 612 22.46 7.23 14.37
C THR A 612 22.87 6.88 12.95
N LEU A 613 23.93 7.51 12.44
CA LEU A 613 24.55 7.20 11.15
C LEU A 613 25.88 6.48 11.38
N THR A 614 26.06 5.29 10.80
CA THR A 614 27.32 4.53 10.85
C THR A 614 27.73 4.13 9.43
N GLY A 615 28.91 4.55 8.97
CA GLY A 615 29.37 4.19 7.61
C GLY A 615 28.51 4.78 6.48
N CYS A 616 27.79 5.88 6.74
CA CYS A 616 26.79 6.40 5.81
C CYS A 616 27.32 7.56 4.96
N THR A 617 26.77 7.75 3.76
CA THR A 617 27.00 8.95 2.94
C THR A 617 25.67 9.57 2.55
N ILE A 618 25.39 10.78 3.02
CA ILE A 618 24.27 11.63 2.61
C ILE A 618 24.84 12.77 1.78
N SER A 619 24.60 12.78 0.47
CA SER A 619 25.08 13.82 -0.44
C SER A 619 23.90 14.44 -1.16
N VAL A 620 23.64 15.71 -0.89
CA VAL A 620 22.46 16.40 -1.40
C VAL A 620 22.85 17.69 -2.12
N VAL A 621 22.39 17.79 -3.36
CA VAL A 621 22.59 18.93 -4.26
C VAL A 621 21.22 19.42 -4.69
N PHE A 622 20.73 20.45 -4.01
CA PHE A 622 19.51 21.13 -4.41
C PHE A 622 19.80 22.12 -5.52
N ASN A 623 18.89 22.21 -6.48
CA ASN A 623 18.96 23.24 -7.51
C ASN A 623 18.58 24.60 -6.90
N SER A 624 17.42 24.68 -6.25
CA SER A 624 17.00 25.84 -5.47
C SER A 624 16.31 25.42 -4.17
N VAL A 625 16.37 26.29 -3.16
CA VAL A 625 15.61 26.15 -1.92
C VAL A 625 14.84 27.44 -1.70
N THR A 626 13.52 27.40 -1.87
CA THR A 626 12.68 28.60 -1.77
C THR A 626 11.70 28.49 -0.63
N LEU A 627 11.42 29.59 0.06
CA LEU A 627 10.45 29.65 1.17
C LEU A 627 10.71 28.65 2.32
N SER A 628 11.93 28.14 2.48
CA SER A 628 12.29 27.19 3.53
C SER A 628 12.80 27.91 4.78
N GLY A 629 12.57 27.34 5.96
CA GLY A 629 13.10 27.89 7.22
C GLY A 629 14.60 27.66 7.41
N GLY A 630 15.21 26.73 6.68
CA GLY A 630 16.65 26.47 6.73
C GLY A 630 17.05 25.29 5.85
N LEU A 631 18.34 24.97 5.80
CA LEU A 631 18.83 23.89 4.96
C LEU A 631 18.98 22.57 5.70
N LEU A 632 19.63 22.60 6.86
CA LEU A 632 20.04 21.38 7.56
C LEU A 632 19.83 21.52 9.07
N LEU A 633 19.12 20.54 9.63
CA LEU A 633 18.97 20.33 11.07
C LEU A 633 19.52 18.96 11.45
N ILE A 634 20.46 18.94 12.39
CA ILE A 634 21.00 17.74 13.04
C ILE A 634 20.75 17.89 14.54
N SER A 635 19.85 17.09 15.10
CA SER A 635 19.49 17.16 16.52
C SER A 635 19.54 15.80 17.18
N GLU A 636 20.19 15.69 18.34
CA GLU A 636 20.27 14.44 19.11
C GLU A 636 20.83 13.26 18.29
N CYS A 637 21.76 13.54 17.37
CA CYS A 637 22.29 12.55 16.44
C CYS A 637 23.68 12.05 16.84
N THR A 638 24.00 10.82 16.41
CA THR A 638 25.35 10.26 16.46
C THR A 638 25.81 9.93 15.05
N LEU A 639 26.84 10.62 14.57
CA LEU A 639 27.48 10.39 13.28
C LEU A 639 28.83 9.72 13.54
N ASN A 640 28.99 8.50 13.03
CA ASN A 640 30.18 7.69 13.19
C ASN A 640 30.66 7.22 11.81
N HIS A 641 31.88 7.56 11.42
CA HIS A 641 32.42 7.26 10.09
C HIS A 641 31.43 7.60 8.95
N SER A 642 30.77 8.75 9.04
CA SER A 642 29.67 9.12 8.13
C SER A 642 29.85 10.51 7.53
N ASN A 643 29.46 10.67 6.27
CA ASN A 643 29.57 11.91 5.51
C ASN A 643 28.19 12.51 5.23
N VAL A 644 28.00 13.79 5.50
CA VAL A 644 26.78 14.55 5.24
C VAL A 644 27.15 15.83 4.49
N ASP A 645 26.98 15.83 3.17
CA ASP A 645 27.24 16.96 2.29
C ASP A 645 25.92 17.55 1.80
N VAL A 646 25.65 18.82 2.08
CA VAL A 646 24.46 19.54 1.62
C VAL A 646 24.91 20.75 0.80
N SER A 647 24.38 20.91 -0.41
CA SER A 647 24.69 22.04 -1.27
C SER A 647 23.46 22.58 -1.97
N VAL A 648 23.44 23.90 -2.22
CA VAL A 648 22.43 24.56 -3.06
C VAL A 648 23.13 25.26 -4.22
N SER A 649 22.69 25.02 -5.45
CA SER A 649 23.39 25.51 -6.64
C SER A 649 23.03 26.94 -7.03
N THR A 650 21.76 27.32 -6.95
CA THR A 650 21.29 28.63 -7.43
C THR A 650 20.99 29.59 -6.29
N ASN A 651 19.83 29.45 -5.64
CA ASN A 651 19.30 30.43 -4.70
C ASN A 651 18.75 29.75 -3.44
N ILE A 652 18.89 30.46 -2.32
CA ILE A 652 18.15 30.19 -1.09
C ILE A 652 17.27 31.40 -0.79
N SER A 653 15.96 31.19 -0.64
CA SER A 653 15.05 32.20 -0.10
C SER A 653 14.43 31.76 1.22
N VAL A 654 14.67 32.54 2.27
CA VAL A 654 14.15 32.28 3.63
C VAL A 654 13.08 33.31 3.94
N PRO A 655 11.86 32.94 4.36
CA PRO A 655 10.83 33.92 4.68
C PRO A 655 11.17 34.72 5.95
N ALA A 656 11.02 36.05 5.94
CA ALA A 656 11.36 36.91 7.10
C ALA A 656 10.56 36.61 8.38
N ALA A 657 9.44 35.90 8.28
CA ALA A 657 8.67 35.43 9.43
C ALA A 657 9.37 34.31 10.23
N PHE A 658 10.49 33.77 9.73
CA PHE A 658 11.19 32.64 10.34
C PHE A 658 12.53 33.05 10.92
N PRO A 659 12.70 32.97 12.24
CA PRO A 659 13.99 33.15 12.89
C PRO A 659 14.73 31.81 12.96
N THR A 660 14.75 30.98 11.92
CA THR A 660 15.47 29.69 11.96
C THR A 660 16.83 29.80 11.29
N ALA A 661 17.83 29.13 11.87
CA ALA A 661 19.17 29.08 11.32
C ALA A 661 19.17 28.28 10.00
N VAL A 662 20.02 28.69 9.07
CA VAL A 662 20.32 27.95 7.83
C VAL A 662 20.93 26.58 8.17
N LEU A 663 21.73 26.50 9.24
CA LEU A 663 22.25 25.27 9.83
C LEU A 663 21.99 25.23 11.33
N ILE A 664 21.43 24.13 11.80
CA ILE A 664 21.23 23.85 13.22
C ILE A 664 21.91 22.51 13.55
N VAL A 665 22.84 22.51 14.50
CA VAL A 665 23.41 21.29 15.08
C VAL A 665 23.23 21.35 16.60
N ASN A 666 22.47 20.40 17.14
CA ASN A 666 22.04 20.39 18.53
C ASN A 666 22.25 19.02 19.18
N SER A 667 22.83 18.97 20.38
CA SER A 667 23.02 17.76 21.20
C SER A 667 23.55 16.57 20.40
N SER A 668 24.53 16.79 19.51
CA SER A 668 24.96 15.80 18.53
C SER A 668 26.44 15.47 18.63
N ILE A 669 26.78 14.22 18.32
CA ILE A 669 28.12 13.64 18.39
C ILE A 669 28.58 13.32 16.96
N ILE A 670 29.70 13.89 16.53
CA ILE A 670 30.30 13.68 15.20
C ILE A 670 31.70 13.11 15.40
N THR A 671 31.91 11.84 15.08
CA THR A 671 33.14 11.10 15.46
C THR A 671 33.72 10.22 14.35
N ASN A 672 34.96 9.79 14.55
CA ASN A 672 35.65 8.74 13.77
C ASN A 672 35.76 9.02 12.27
N GLY A 673 36.22 10.22 11.92
CA GLY A 673 36.36 10.65 10.53
C GLY A 673 35.03 10.94 9.86
N SER A 674 34.00 11.31 10.64
CA SER A 674 32.76 11.81 10.08
C SER A 674 32.94 13.22 9.54
N HIS A 675 32.21 13.56 8.50
CA HIS A 675 32.29 14.87 7.84
C HIS A 675 30.89 15.43 7.65
N VAL A 676 30.67 16.68 8.06
CA VAL A 676 29.42 17.42 7.77
C VAL A 676 29.81 18.69 7.02
N VAL A 677 29.44 18.81 5.75
CA VAL A 677 29.79 19.95 4.90
C VAL A 677 28.55 20.61 4.32
N LEU A 678 28.44 21.93 4.50
CA LEU A 678 27.37 22.74 3.94
C LEU A 678 27.93 23.73 2.91
N TYR A 679 27.57 23.58 1.64
CA TYR A 679 27.91 24.50 0.57
C TYR A 679 26.77 25.47 0.29
N LEU A 680 26.98 26.74 0.62
CA LEU A 680 26.01 27.80 0.39
C LEU A 680 26.23 28.47 -0.97
N PRO A 681 25.17 28.89 -1.67
CA PRO A 681 25.28 29.67 -2.90
C PRO A 681 25.84 31.07 -2.61
N GLN A 682 26.13 31.82 -3.66
CA GLN A 682 26.70 33.16 -3.55
C GLN A 682 25.76 34.14 -2.85
N GLU A 683 24.44 33.94 -2.95
CA GLU A 683 23.42 34.82 -2.39
C GLU A 683 22.37 34.01 -1.60
N VAL A 684 22.14 34.40 -0.35
CA VAL A 684 21.04 33.92 0.50
C VAL A 684 20.11 35.09 0.74
N VAL A 685 18.90 35.02 0.17
CA VAL A 685 17.94 36.14 0.21
C VAL A 685 16.93 35.89 1.33
N MET A 686 16.89 36.77 2.33
CA MET A 686 15.75 36.81 3.25
C MET A 686 14.62 37.61 2.60
N THR A 687 13.44 37.01 2.41
CA THR A 687 12.33 37.73 1.78
C THR A 687 11.80 38.78 2.76
N SER A 688 11.88 40.05 2.39
CA SER A 688 11.49 41.17 3.24
C SER A 688 9.96 41.21 3.41
N SER A 689 9.45 40.69 4.52
CA SER A 689 8.10 41.00 4.99
C SER A 689 8.18 41.61 6.38
N SER A 690 7.57 42.78 6.55
CA SER A 690 7.38 43.55 7.79
C SER A 690 7.35 42.69 9.06
N ALA A 691 8.51 42.48 9.69
CA ALA A 691 8.61 41.79 10.97
C ALA A 691 7.94 42.66 12.04
N SER A 692 6.74 42.28 12.46
CA SER A 692 6.17 42.73 13.72
C SER A 692 7.02 42.16 14.85
N SER A 693 7.96 42.97 15.32
CA SER A 693 8.58 43.01 16.66
C SER A 693 8.16 41.90 17.64
N GLY A 694 9.07 40.96 17.96
CA GLY A 694 8.96 40.19 19.21
C GLY A 694 9.67 38.83 19.27
N LEU A 695 9.94 38.16 18.16
CA LEU A 695 10.58 36.84 18.18
C LEU A 695 12.11 36.96 18.08
N VAL A 696 12.79 36.27 18.98
CA VAL A 696 14.26 36.15 19.07
C VAL A 696 14.79 35.70 17.70
N THR A 697 15.54 36.57 17.02
CA THR A 697 16.28 36.21 15.82
C THR A 697 17.32 35.15 16.18
N LEU A 698 17.10 33.88 15.79
CA LEU A 698 18.20 32.90 15.84
C LEU A 698 19.26 33.32 14.82
N ALA A 699 20.50 33.04 15.18
CA ALA A 699 21.63 33.16 14.27
C ALA A 699 21.45 32.28 13.03
N ALA A 700 22.03 32.67 11.90
CA ALA A 700 22.05 31.87 10.67
C ALA A 700 22.76 30.51 10.85
N LEU A 701 23.67 30.39 11.81
CA LEU A 701 24.26 29.13 12.27
C LEU A 701 24.02 28.96 13.77
N TYR A 702 23.51 27.80 14.18
CA TYR A 702 23.24 27.46 15.58
C TYR A 702 23.93 26.16 15.99
N PHE A 703 24.75 26.23 17.03
CA PHE A 703 25.43 25.06 17.63
C PHE A 703 25.12 25.00 19.13
N HIS A 704 24.58 23.88 19.61
CA HIS A 704 24.32 23.64 21.04
C HIS A 704 24.67 22.21 21.44
N ASN A 705 25.44 22.03 22.52
CA ASN A 705 25.92 20.74 23.03
C ASN A 705 26.48 19.81 21.93
N VAL A 706 27.37 20.34 21.10
CA VAL A 706 27.97 19.59 19.98
C VAL A 706 29.34 19.05 20.36
N VAL A 707 29.60 17.77 20.07
CA VAL A 707 30.89 17.10 20.25
C VAL A 707 31.43 16.68 18.88
N VAL A 708 32.63 17.13 18.53
CA VAL A 708 33.29 16.77 17.26
C VAL A 708 34.67 16.17 17.54
N GLU A 709 34.86 14.87 17.29
CA GLU A 709 36.13 14.16 17.57
C GLU A 709 36.68 13.44 16.33
N ALA A 710 37.95 13.70 16.01
CA ALA A 710 38.63 13.19 14.81
C ALA A 710 37.80 13.35 13.52
N SER A 711 37.06 14.44 13.38
CA SER A 711 35.99 14.64 12.38
C SER A 711 35.98 16.09 11.86
N SER A 712 35.20 16.40 10.82
CA SER A 712 35.03 17.79 10.38
C SER A 712 33.59 18.27 10.28
N LEU A 713 33.42 19.57 10.58
CA LEU A 713 32.18 20.32 10.39
C LEU A 713 32.53 21.60 9.63
N GLU A 714 32.02 21.75 8.42
CA GLU A 714 32.45 22.77 7.48
C GLU A 714 31.24 23.48 6.85
N VAL A 715 31.29 24.81 6.80
CA VAL A 715 30.33 25.64 6.07
C VAL A 715 31.12 26.45 5.05
N LEU A 716 30.92 26.20 3.76
CA LEU A 716 31.72 26.75 2.68
C LEU A 716 30.83 27.56 1.73
N SER A 717 31.35 28.68 1.21
CA SER A 717 30.73 29.37 0.07
C SER A 717 31.10 28.62 -1.21
N ARG A 718 30.13 28.38 -2.11
CA ARG A 718 30.42 28.03 -3.50
C ARG A 718 30.95 29.27 -4.23
N GLY A 719 32.21 29.61 -3.97
CA GLY A 719 32.98 30.47 -4.84
C GLY A 719 33.31 29.72 -6.12
N SER A 720 33.05 30.34 -7.27
CA SER A 720 33.56 29.83 -8.54
C SER A 720 35.07 29.61 -8.42
N PRO A 721 35.61 28.42 -8.74
CA PRO A 721 37.06 28.19 -8.73
C PRO A 721 37.81 29.09 -9.73
N TYR A 722 37.09 29.84 -10.58
CA TYR A 722 37.64 30.79 -11.55
C TYR A 722 37.49 32.27 -11.18
N ALA A 723 36.90 32.60 -10.03
CA ALA A 723 36.85 33.97 -9.53
C ALA A 723 37.67 34.07 -8.24
N ALA A 724 38.99 34.23 -8.39
CA ALA A 724 39.92 34.56 -7.30
C ALA A 724 39.69 35.97 -6.69
N GLY A 725 38.47 36.49 -6.77
CA GLY A 725 38.07 37.78 -6.24
C GLY A 725 36.57 37.78 -5.92
N ALA A 726 36.26 37.71 -4.62
CA ALA A 726 34.97 38.06 -4.01
C ALA A 726 33.74 37.18 -4.34
N SER A 727 33.74 35.91 -3.92
CA SER A 727 32.50 35.29 -3.41
C SER A 727 32.38 35.57 -1.91
N ARG A 728 31.98 36.81 -1.57
CA ARG A 728 31.81 37.23 -0.17
C ARG A 728 30.44 36.78 0.34
N LEU A 729 30.39 35.72 1.13
CA LEU A 729 29.32 35.55 2.12
C LEU A 729 29.54 36.60 3.22
N THR A 730 28.91 37.76 3.11
CA THR A 730 28.92 38.76 4.19
C THR A 730 27.84 38.41 5.21
N TRP A 731 28.22 37.70 6.27
CA TRP A 731 27.39 37.53 7.46
C TRP A 731 27.63 38.71 8.39
N SER A 732 26.59 39.31 8.97
CA SER A 732 26.80 40.22 10.10
C SER A 732 27.30 39.42 11.31
N SER A 733 28.06 40.04 12.21
CA SER A 733 28.60 39.36 13.42
C SER A 733 27.53 38.77 14.34
N SER A 734 26.27 39.18 14.18
CA SER A 734 25.08 38.62 14.84
C SER A 734 24.54 37.32 14.22
N CYS A 735 25.14 36.81 13.14
CA CYS A 735 24.63 35.67 12.36
C CYS A 735 25.12 34.30 12.83
N VAL A 736 25.98 34.20 13.84
CA VAL A 736 26.46 32.91 14.38
C VAL A 736 26.23 32.88 15.88
N SER A 737 25.49 31.88 16.36
CA SER A 737 25.25 31.65 17.79
C SER A 737 25.73 30.24 18.13
N ALA A 738 26.89 30.18 18.77
CA ALA A 738 27.45 28.94 19.30
C ALA A 738 27.27 28.93 20.81
N VAL A 739 26.21 28.28 21.29
CA VAL A 739 25.90 28.15 22.72
C VAL A 739 26.34 26.75 23.15
N GLY A 740 27.64 26.55 23.34
CA GLY A 740 28.21 25.31 23.91
C GLY A 740 28.63 24.25 22.89
N ILE A 741 29.79 24.46 22.25
CA ILE A 741 30.54 23.34 21.68
C ILE A 741 31.33 22.71 22.83
N GLU A 742 30.99 21.48 23.20
CA GLU A 742 31.54 20.82 24.40
C GLU A 742 32.98 20.37 24.19
N ALA A 743 33.31 19.84 23.00
CA ALA A 743 34.65 19.40 22.65
C ALA A 743 34.89 19.41 21.13
N ILE A 744 36.07 19.88 20.73
CA ILE A 744 36.67 19.69 19.40
C ILE A 744 38.03 19.04 19.65
N ASN A 745 38.18 17.76 19.33
CA ASN A 745 39.41 17.00 19.60
C ASN A 745 39.92 16.30 18.34
N GLY A 746 41.09 16.69 17.83
CA GLY A 746 41.61 16.16 16.56
C GLY A 746 40.73 16.46 15.33
N SER A 747 39.90 17.49 15.41
CA SER A 747 38.82 17.81 14.46
C SER A 747 38.99 19.20 13.83
N SER A 748 38.36 19.45 12.70
CA SER A 748 38.28 20.79 12.07
C SER A 748 36.86 21.37 12.10
N LEU A 749 36.75 22.63 12.51
CA LEU A 749 35.55 23.45 12.33
C LEU A 749 35.92 24.60 11.38
N VAL A 750 35.40 24.56 10.16
CA VAL A 750 35.72 25.56 9.13
C VAL A 750 34.47 26.36 8.78
N LEU A 751 34.50 27.67 9.01
CA LEU A 751 33.45 28.58 8.57
C LEU A 751 34.04 29.48 7.48
N GLY A 752 33.77 29.14 6.22
CA GLY A 752 34.29 29.78 5.03
C GLY A 752 33.69 31.17 4.80
N GLY A 753 34.48 32.19 5.08
CA GLY A 753 34.23 33.62 4.88
C GLY A 753 35.29 34.40 5.64
N GLU A 754 35.84 35.48 5.06
CA GLU A 754 36.86 36.27 5.76
C GLU A 754 36.37 36.72 7.14
N SER A 755 37.13 36.38 8.19
CA SER A 755 37.03 36.94 9.54
C SER A 755 35.60 36.92 10.14
N ILE A 756 35.19 35.82 10.75
CA ILE A 756 34.15 35.88 11.80
C ILE A 756 34.79 36.57 13.00
N ALA A 757 34.60 37.89 13.08
CA ALA A 757 34.87 38.62 14.31
C ALA A 757 33.80 38.20 15.32
N PHE A 758 34.15 37.31 16.24
CA PHE A 758 33.39 37.11 17.48
C PHE A 758 33.46 38.42 18.28
N GLN A 759 32.60 39.39 17.95
CA GLN A 759 32.45 40.56 18.78
C GLN A 759 31.67 40.14 20.02
N SER A 760 32.33 40.16 21.18
CA SER A 760 31.65 40.31 22.46
C SER A 760 31.04 41.72 22.49
N SER A 761 29.95 41.95 21.76
CA SER A 761 29.16 43.16 21.94
C SER A 761 28.50 43.04 23.31
N ALA A 762 28.86 43.95 24.22
CA ALA A 762 28.24 44.07 25.53
C ALA A 762 26.72 44.16 25.39
N PHE A 763 26.01 43.10 25.78
CA PHE A 763 24.55 43.10 25.91
C PHE A 763 24.18 43.53 27.33
N SER A 764 23.63 44.75 27.44
CA SER A 764 22.85 45.19 28.59
C SER A 764 21.41 44.67 28.44
N GLY A 765 21.14 43.48 28.95
CA GLY A 765 19.80 42.88 28.95
C GLY A 765 19.91 41.38 29.20
N GLY A 766 19.53 40.93 30.39
CA GLY A 766 20.04 39.69 30.96
C GLY A 766 19.50 38.41 30.32
N VAL A 767 20.39 37.63 29.73
CA VAL A 767 20.72 36.23 30.05
C VAL A 767 22.20 36.04 29.64
N PRO A 768 23.09 35.46 30.46
CA PRO A 768 24.50 35.33 30.10
C PRO A 768 24.71 34.21 29.08
N THR A 769 24.86 34.54 27.80
CA THR A 769 25.44 33.65 26.80
C THR A 769 26.95 33.89 26.73
N THR A 770 27.68 33.22 27.61
CA THR A 770 29.14 33.09 27.49
C THR A 770 29.42 31.95 26.51
N ILE A 771 30.18 32.18 25.44
CA ILE A 771 30.78 31.09 24.66
C ILE A 771 31.85 30.45 25.56
N VAL A 772 31.47 29.43 26.31
CA VAL A 772 32.39 28.61 27.09
C VAL A 772 32.80 27.45 26.20
N ILE A 773 33.96 27.57 25.54
CA ILE A 773 34.64 26.39 25.01
C ILE A 773 35.28 25.70 26.22
N SER A 774 34.61 24.68 26.76
CA SER A 774 34.92 24.12 28.08
C SER A 774 36.24 23.33 28.10
N ARG A 775 36.64 22.74 26.96
CA ARG A 775 37.97 22.15 26.73
C ARG A 775 38.33 22.21 25.24
N VAL A 776 39.47 22.81 24.91
CA VAL A 776 40.14 22.63 23.61
C VAL A 776 41.40 21.82 23.86
N ASN A 777 41.48 20.62 23.28
CA ASN A 777 42.72 19.84 23.26
C ASN A 777 43.27 19.93 21.83
N ILE A 778 44.20 20.87 21.59
CA ILE A 778 44.79 21.10 20.27
C ILE A 778 45.97 20.16 20.13
N SER A 779 45.78 18.97 19.56
CA SER A 779 46.88 18.03 19.32
C SER A 779 47.54 18.18 17.94
N ASP A 780 46.83 18.61 16.89
CA ASP A 780 47.44 18.71 15.54
C ASP A 780 46.84 19.83 14.68
N SER A 781 47.75 20.57 14.01
CA SER A 781 47.58 21.38 12.79
C SER A 781 46.44 22.41 12.68
N ILE A 782 46.79 23.71 12.68
CA ILE A 782 45.91 24.81 12.21
C ILE A 782 46.27 25.13 10.76
N ALA A 783 45.25 25.24 9.91
CA ALA A 783 45.37 25.65 8.51
C ALA A 783 46.10 27.00 8.35
N VAL A 784 47.07 27.01 7.43
CA VAL A 784 47.87 28.18 7.05
C VAL A 784 47.05 29.04 6.09
N LEU A 785 46.84 30.32 6.44
CA LEU A 785 46.40 31.34 5.50
C LEU A 785 47.60 31.73 4.62
N SER A 786 47.51 31.51 3.30
CA SER A 786 48.49 32.04 2.36
C SER A 786 48.20 33.52 2.11
N ALA A 787 49.18 34.38 2.36
CA ALA A 787 49.21 35.75 1.86
C ALA A 787 50.20 35.84 0.69
N HIS A 788 49.71 36.30 -0.46
CA HIS A 788 50.47 36.91 -1.55
C HIS A 788 49.72 38.24 -1.78
N ASP A 789 50.27 39.44 -1.60
CA ASP A 789 51.54 39.97 -2.08
C ASP A 789 52.31 40.85 -1.07
N ASP A 790 53.64 40.74 -1.14
CA ASP A 790 54.70 41.72 -0.89
C ASP A 790 54.58 42.74 0.27
N SER A 791 55.01 42.31 1.46
CA SER A 791 56.31 42.74 2.00
C SER A 791 56.63 42.07 3.35
N ASN A 792 57.83 41.47 3.42
CA ASN A 792 58.50 40.84 4.55
C ASN A 792 58.00 39.47 5.04
N ILE A 793 58.77 38.46 4.63
CA ILE A 793 58.85 37.14 5.28
C ILE A 793 59.45 37.33 6.68
N GLN A 794 58.70 36.97 7.73
CA GLN A 794 59.26 36.53 9.01
C GLN A 794 58.72 35.13 9.33
N ILE A 795 59.63 34.18 9.48
CA ILE A 795 59.32 32.81 9.89
C ILE A 795 59.04 32.79 11.40
N VAL A 796 57.75 32.56 11.71
CA VAL A 796 57.19 31.56 12.65
C VAL A 796 57.88 31.40 14.02
N ASN A 797 57.31 32.03 15.05
CA ASN A 797 56.72 31.31 16.18
C ASN A 797 56.02 32.29 17.15
N CYS A 798 54.69 32.34 17.13
CA CYS A 798 53.81 32.61 18.28
C CYS A 798 52.35 32.66 17.80
N ARG A 799 51.52 31.77 18.34
CA ARG A 799 50.06 31.72 18.12
C ARG A 799 49.37 32.80 18.96
N TYR A 800 48.43 33.48 18.30
CA TYR A 800 47.46 34.48 18.80
C TYR A 800 47.92 35.95 18.86
N ILE A 801 47.39 36.76 17.94
CA ILE A 801 47.23 38.23 18.08
C ILE A 801 45.73 38.52 18.07
N ILE A 802 45.22 39.10 19.16
CA ILE A 802 43.92 39.77 19.20
C ILE A 802 44.20 41.27 19.18
N THR A 803 43.88 41.95 18.10
CA THR A 803 43.92 43.41 18.03
C THR A 803 42.62 43.99 18.58
N ALA A 804 42.69 44.70 19.71
CA ALA A 804 41.61 45.56 20.19
C ALA A 804 41.69 46.93 19.50
N ALA A 805 40.62 47.33 18.82
CA ALA A 805 40.48 48.68 18.28
C ALA A 805 39.81 49.58 19.33
N GLY A 806 40.46 50.70 19.66
CA GLY A 806 39.81 51.90 20.19
C GLY A 806 40.01 52.21 21.68
N ALA A 807 41.09 52.91 22.01
CA ALA A 807 41.09 54.18 22.78
C ALA A 807 42.53 54.59 23.10
N SER A 808 42.78 55.89 23.03
CA SER A 808 44.08 56.56 23.09
C SER A 808 44.85 56.39 24.42
N ASP A 809 46.16 56.32 24.26
CA ASP A 809 47.24 56.74 25.16
C ASP A 809 47.57 55.95 26.45
N ARG A 810 48.70 55.23 26.32
CA ARG A 810 49.81 54.97 27.27
C ARG A 810 49.76 53.72 28.17
N PHE A 811 50.87 52.99 28.07
CA PHE A 811 51.36 51.79 28.80
C PHE A 811 50.86 50.41 28.34
N LEU A 812 51.65 49.82 27.44
CA LEU A 812 51.68 48.40 27.10
C LEU A 812 52.25 47.57 28.27
N LYS A 813 51.44 46.66 28.82
CA LYS A 813 51.87 45.39 29.41
C LYS A 813 50.95 44.29 28.85
N PRO A 814 51.47 43.17 28.32
CA PRO A 814 50.62 42.06 27.91
C PRO A 814 50.14 41.33 29.17
N LEU A 815 48.82 41.32 29.37
CA LEU A 815 48.15 40.53 30.40
C LEU A 815 47.74 39.19 29.76
N LEU A 816 48.37 38.09 30.19
CA LEU A 816 47.95 36.74 29.84
C LEU A 816 46.83 36.32 30.81
N VAL A 817 45.61 36.12 30.32
CA VAL A 817 44.50 35.58 31.13
C VAL A 817 44.35 34.09 30.82
N LEU A 818 44.68 33.24 31.78
CA LEU A 818 44.32 31.81 31.76
C LEU A 818 43.08 31.62 32.64
N SER A 819 41.99 31.14 32.03
CA SER A 819 40.77 30.76 32.74
C SER A 819 40.92 29.34 33.30
N LEU A 820 40.88 29.20 34.64
CA LEU A 820 40.68 27.93 35.35
C LEU A 820 39.31 27.98 36.04
N PRO A 821 38.61 26.83 36.20
CA PRO A 821 37.27 26.82 36.77
C PRO A 821 37.31 27.20 38.26
N ALA A 822 36.25 27.88 38.68
CA ALA A 822 36.16 28.72 39.87
C ALA A 822 36.63 28.07 41.19
N VAL A 823 37.71 28.62 41.76
CA VAL A 823 37.93 28.75 43.21
C VAL A 823 38.54 30.14 43.43
N SER A 824 37.94 30.96 44.30
CA SER A 824 38.41 32.31 44.60
C SER A 824 39.80 32.27 45.24
N LEU A 825 40.84 32.61 44.49
CA LEU A 825 42.22 32.74 44.94
C LEU A 825 42.64 34.21 44.83
N LEU A 826 43.02 34.82 45.96
CA LEU A 826 43.64 36.15 46.00
C LEU A 826 45.16 35.97 45.96
N GLY A 827 45.73 36.07 44.75
CA GLY A 827 47.16 36.24 44.50
C GLY A 827 48.00 34.96 44.45
N GLY A 828 48.60 34.72 43.29
CA GLY A 828 49.69 33.76 43.09
C GLY A 828 50.61 34.27 41.98
N THR A 829 51.91 34.07 42.10
CA THR A 829 52.91 34.39 41.08
C THR A 829 53.29 33.15 40.30
N ILE A 830 53.30 33.26 38.96
CA ILE A 830 53.79 32.22 38.04
C ILE A 830 55.19 32.63 37.61
N GLU A 831 56.17 31.77 37.85
CA GLU A 831 57.54 31.98 37.37
C GLU A 831 57.83 30.96 36.27
N VAL A 832 57.98 31.46 35.04
CA VAL A 832 58.32 30.64 33.86
C VAL A 832 59.82 30.75 33.65
N ASN A 833 60.54 29.63 33.83
CA ASN A 833 61.97 29.58 33.59
C ASN A 833 62.23 28.83 32.28
N ILE A 834 62.70 29.56 31.28
CA ILE A 834 63.08 28.99 29.98
C ILE A 834 64.49 28.45 30.13
N SER A 835 64.63 27.12 30.13
CA SER A 835 65.94 26.46 30.15
C SER A 835 66.60 26.64 28.78
N THR A 836 67.79 27.24 28.76
CA THR A 836 68.54 27.59 27.55
C THR A 836 69.16 26.41 26.79
N MET A 837 68.83 25.16 27.14
CA MET A 837 69.42 23.98 26.48
C MET A 837 68.44 23.07 25.72
N ASP A 838 67.13 23.36 25.68
CA ASP A 838 66.21 22.68 24.77
C ASP A 838 64.96 23.54 24.49
N PRO A 839 64.81 24.12 23.30
CA PRO A 839 63.67 24.99 22.98
C PRO A 839 62.34 24.24 22.81
N THR A 840 62.31 22.91 22.95
CA THR A 840 61.10 22.10 22.71
C THR A 840 60.36 21.67 23.97
N HIS A 841 60.92 21.87 25.17
CA HIS A 841 60.27 21.51 26.44
C HIS A 841 60.22 22.66 27.46
N LEU A 842 59.00 23.15 27.72
CA LEU A 842 58.70 24.08 28.81
C LEU A 842 58.48 23.31 30.14
N LYS A 843 59.30 23.57 31.15
CA LYS A 843 59.01 23.17 32.54
C LYS A 843 58.40 24.34 33.29
N CYS A 844 57.12 24.23 33.60
CA CYS A 844 56.41 25.22 34.42
C CYS A 844 56.37 24.72 35.88
N LYS A 845 56.81 25.55 36.84
CA LYS A 845 56.67 25.26 38.28
C LYS A 845 55.56 26.13 38.84
N VAL A 846 54.48 25.49 39.28
CA VAL A 846 53.36 26.18 39.93
C VAL A 846 53.47 25.95 41.44
N ALA A 847 53.69 27.02 42.20
CA ALA A 847 53.66 26.98 43.66
C ALA A 847 52.31 27.54 44.14
N ILE A 848 51.53 26.70 44.83
CA ILE A 848 50.25 27.07 45.42
C ILE A 848 50.41 27.02 46.94
N CYS A 849 50.17 28.15 47.62
CA CYS A 849 50.09 28.18 49.08
C CYS A 849 48.63 27.97 49.51
N PRO A 850 48.28 26.84 50.16
CA PRO A 850 46.96 26.67 50.73
C PRO A 850 46.80 27.50 52.02
N HIS A 851 45.56 27.93 52.28
CA HIS A 851 45.16 28.68 53.47
C HIS A 851 45.49 27.89 54.76
N GLN A 852 46.19 28.49 55.72
CA GLN A 852 46.20 27.99 57.10
C GLN A 852 44.90 28.42 57.81
N HIS A 853 44.22 27.45 58.44
CA HIS A 853 43.09 27.71 59.33
C HIS A 853 43.56 28.42 60.59
N TYR A 854 43.11 29.66 60.83
CA TYR A 854 43.32 30.32 62.11
C TYR A 854 42.17 30.05 63.08
N ARG A 855 42.51 29.42 64.20
CA ARG A 855 41.68 29.20 65.40
C ARG A 855 41.28 30.55 66.01
N LYS A 856 40.01 30.66 66.40
CA LYS A 856 39.44 31.76 67.18
C LYS A 856 39.99 31.73 68.62
N SER A 857 40.59 32.82 69.10
CA SER A 857 40.86 33.08 70.52
C SER A 857 39.96 34.20 71.07
N SER A 858 39.68 34.08 72.35
CA SER A 858 38.72 34.79 73.22
C SER A 858 38.91 36.30 73.42
N SER A 859 37.80 37.03 73.69
CA SER A 859 37.69 37.96 74.83
C SER A 859 36.25 38.45 75.10
N SER A 860 35.74 38.05 76.28
CA SER A 860 34.93 38.75 77.32
C SER A 860 33.72 39.67 77.04
N GLN A 861 32.67 39.36 77.84
CA GLN A 861 31.66 40.22 78.52
C GLN A 861 30.60 40.92 77.65
N ARG A 862 29.31 41.03 78.03
CA ARG A 862 28.67 41.01 79.36
C ARG A 862 27.19 40.60 79.20
N VAL A 863 26.65 39.93 80.21
CA VAL A 863 25.23 39.60 80.41
C VAL A 863 24.48 40.84 80.89
N ASP A 864 23.27 41.08 80.37
CA ASP A 864 22.14 41.49 81.22
C ASP A 864 20.78 41.20 80.57
N HIS A 865 19.89 40.67 81.40
CA HIS A 865 18.50 40.30 81.15
C HIS A 865 17.55 41.51 81.22
N ARG A 866 16.44 41.45 80.48
CA ARG A 866 15.10 41.76 81.00
C ARG A 866 13.99 41.26 80.06
N GLY A 867 13.09 40.45 80.64
CA GLY A 867 11.66 40.33 80.33
C GLY A 867 11.29 39.69 79.02
#